data_AF-A0A2V7CPF5-F1
#
_entry.id   AF-A0A2V7CPF5-F1
#
_cell.length_a   1.000
_cell.length_b   1.000
_cell.length_c   1.000
_cell.angle_alpha   90.00
_cell.angle_beta   90.00
_cell.angle_gamma   90.00
#
_symmetry.space_group_name_H-M   'P 1'
#
loop_
_entity.id
_entity.type
_entity.pdbx_description
1 polymer ?
#
loop_
_entity_poly.entity_id
_entity_poly.type
_entity_poly.pdbx_seq_one_letter_code
_entity_poly.pdbx_strand_id
1 'polypeptide(L)'
;MHRAITRRDFLNGVALTVSGALLSPREALGLRVAEAPLGAAPYPPALTGLRGSPDGSFEVAHALRDGMFWETARSAADSGESYDLVVVGAGISGLAAAWYFRKAAGPSARILILDNHDDFGGHARRNEFQVGRRTLIGYGGTFAIDSPAPYSAAASALVAELGVDVARWEHMFDRGLYARLGMGAAVFFDRETFGADRLLRAPVAGGQGGMGGAVSGKGAADPWPAFLAQAPLSEVARRDIGRLVREPTDYLPGLDDGSKKAGLARMSYADFLVTSAGCHPDVLPFFQARPHSLYGLGIDAVSALDAWGLGLPGFAGLKLSSTVGPGMGLDARPGQRSPFLHFPDGNATLARLLVQRLIPRAVPGRRVDEVAMGRADYTRLDEPGPARLRLNSTVVRVRHVGGAAAVEVGYARGGQLERVRAQSCVLACWSSVIPYLCPELPQAQREALAYETKVPIVYTNVVLRNWTSFHALRVSQAHCPGSFHTSVDLDIPVRVGSYRPARKPEEPIVVHMMRTPCLPGQPARDQHRAGRRELFATSFATFERNVREQLARMLGASGFDPVRDVLALTVNRWPHGYAYQYNSLWDPFWVDGGALPCVAARQPFGRIAIANSDAAAYAYTDAAIDQAHRAVGELLRHPAAPGRGASP
;
A
#
# COMPACT_ATOMS: atom_id res chain seq x y z
N MET A 1 -19.02 16.52 16.98
CA MET A 1 -18.90 15.15 16.44
C MET A 1 -19.81 14.89 15.23
N HIS A 2 -21.05 15.37 15.19
CA HIS A 2 -22.05 14.96 14.15
C HIS A 2 -22.15 15.85 12.90
N ARG A 3 -21.11 16.62 12.54
CA ARG A 3 -21.14 17.46 11.33
C ARG A 3 -20.49 16.72 10.16
N ALA A 4 -21.26 16.45 9.11
CA ALA A 4 -20.78 15.82 7.89
C ALA A 4 -19.72 16.68 7.18
N ILE A 5 -18.67 16.04 6.65
CA ILE A 5 -17.73 16.67 5.70
C ILE A 5 -18.34 16.59 4.30
N THR A 6 -18.36 17.72 3.60
CA THR A 6 -18.72 17.75 2.19
C THR A 6 -17.77 16.86 1.39
N ARG A 7 -18.31 15.90 0.65
CA ARG A 7 -17.52 14.96 -0.14
C ARG A 7 -18.16 14.64 -1.48
N ARG A 8 -17.32 14.23 -2.42
CA ARG A 8 -17.74 13.65 -3.69
C ARG A 8 -17.43 12.17 -3.70
N ASP A 9 -18.48 11.39 -3.87
CA ASP A 9 -18.40 9.97 -4.14
C ASP A 9 -18.67 9.75 -5.64
N PHE A 10 -18.20 8.63 -6.19
CA PHE A 10 -18.56 8.21 -7.54
C PHE A 10 -19.10 6.79 -7.44
N LEU A 11 -20.26 6.55 -8.03
CA LEU A 11 -20.84 5.21 -8.15
C LEU A 11 -20.96 4.90 -9.64
N ASN A 12 -20.25 3.87 -10.12
CA ASN A 12 -20.25 3.47 -11.53
C ASN A 12 -19.94 4.61 -12.52
N GLY A 13 -19.01 5.50 -12.16
CA GLY A 13 -18.62 6.64 -13.00
C GLY A 13 -19.57 7.86 -12.96
N VAL A 14 -20.64 7.83 -12.15
CA VAL A 14 -21.53 8.96 -11.92
C VAL A 14 -21.14 9.70 -10.64
N ALA A 15 -21.00 11.03 -10.73
CA ALA A 15 -20.65 11.87 -9.59
C ALA A 15 -21.83 12.02 -8.62
N LEU A 16 -21.62 11.69 -7.34
CA LEU A 16 -22.53 11.93 -6.23
C LEU A 16 -21.93 13.01 -5.33
N THR A 17 -22.58 14.17 -5.20
CA THR A 17 -22.15 15.21 -4.26
C THR A 17 -23.01 15.13 -3.00
N VAL A 18 -22.39 14.77 -1.87
CA VAL A 18 -23.06 14.80 -0.57
C VAL A 18 -22.72 16.14 0.10
N SER A 19 -23.66 17.08 0.04
CA SER A 19 -23.49 18.45 0.56
C SER A 19 -23.99 18.55 2.01
N GLY A 20 -23.10 18.91 2.94
CA GLY A 20 -23.52 19.35 4.28
C GLY A 20 -23.85 20.84 4.26
N ALA A 21 -25.13 21.20 4.12
CA ALA A 21 -25.56 22.59 4.08
C ALA A 21 -25.36 23.27 5.46
N LEU A 22 -24.60 24.38 5.49
CA LEU A 22 -24.74 25.59 6.32
C LEU A 22 -23.52 26.49 6.06
N LEU A 23 -23.76 27.73 5.58
CA LEU A 23 -22.75 28.79 5.44
C LEU A 23 -22.01 28.92 6.78
N SER A 24 -20.70 28.71 6.78
CA SER A 24 -19.89 28.73 8.00
C SER A 24 -18.78 29.78 7.88
N PRO A 25 -18.22 30.27 9.01
CA PRO A 25 -17.11 31.25 9.00
C PRO A 25 -15.88 30.84 8.18
N ARG A 26 -15.83 29.58 7.70
CA ARG A 26 -14.84 29.05 6.76
C ARG A 26 -14.81 29.77 5.42
N GLU A 27 -15.94 30.31 4.97
CA GLU A 27 -16.08 30.97 3.66
C GLU A 27 -15.36 32.33 3.63
N ALA A 28 -15.42 33.08 4.73
CA ALA A 28 -14.77 34.38 4.86
C ALA A 28 -13.23 34.29 4.87
N LEU A 29 -12.66 33.13 5.20
CA LEU A 29 -11.21 32.90 5.29
C LEU A 29 -10.62 32.16 4.09
N GLY A 30 -11.43 31.79 3.08
CA GLY A 30 -10.94 31.11 1.87
C GLY A 30 -10.40 29.69 2.11
N LEU A 31 -10.75 29.04 3.22
CA LEU A 31 -10.24 27.74 3.66
C LEU A 31 -11.14 26.55 3.24
N ARG A 32 -11.90 26.71 2.15
CA ARG A 32 -12.72 25.62 1.59
C ARG A 32 -11.85 24.71 0.73
N VAL A 33 -12.10 23.40 0.79
CA VAL A 33 -11.60 22.50 -0.24
C VAL A 33 -12.37 22.78 -1.52
N ALA A 34 -11.65 23.17 -2.59
CA ALA A 34 -12.31 23.54 -3.84
C ALA A 34 -13.06 22.35 -4.44
N GLU A 35 -14.33 22.57 -4.79
CA GLU A 35 -15.13 21.60 -5.53
C GLU A 35 -14.98 21.87 -7.03
N ALA A 36 -14.74 20.85 -7.85
CA ALA A 36 -14.67 21.02 -9.31
C ALA A 36 -16.06 21.42 -9.87
N PRO A 37 -16.17 22.19 -10.96
CA PRO A 37 -17.46 22.52 -11.56
C PRO A 37 -18.30 21.28 -11.91
N LEU A 38 -19.62 21.37 -11.82
CA LEU A 38 -20.54 20.36 -12.37
C LEU A 38 -20.25 20.19 -13.87
N GLY A 39 -20.05 18.95 -14.33
CA GLY A 39 -19.69 18.65 -15.73
C GLY A 39 -18.19 18.66 -16.05
N ALA A 40 -17.31 18.89 -15.08
CA ALA A 40 -15.87 18.74 -15.28
C ALA A 40 -15.48 17.27 -15.59
N ALA A 41 -14.49 17.09 -16.47
CA ALA A 41 -13.95 15.77 -16.80
C ALA A 41 -13.51 15.00 -15.53
N PRO A 42 -13.69 13.66 -15.49
CA PRO A 42 -13.30 12.84 -14.35
C PRO A 42 -11.84 13.09 -13.96
N TYR A 43 -11.61 13.36 -12.67
CA TYR A 43 -10.27 13.52 -12.11
C TYR A 43 -10.17 12.83 -10.74
N PRO A 44 -9.97 11.49 -10.74
CA PRO A 44 -9.95 10.66 -9.54
C PRO A 44 -9.03 11.15 -8.41
N PRO A 45 -7.84 11.75 -8.66
CA PRO A 45 -6.97 12.19 -7.58
C PRO A 45 -7.59 13.22 -6.65
N ALA A 46 -8.51 14.06 -7.13
CA ALA A 46 -9.18 15.08 -6.31
C ALA A 46 -10.42 14.56 -5.56
N LEU A 47 -10.74 13.26 -5.68
CA LEU A 47 -11.90 12.67 -5.00
C LEU A 47 -11.57 12.35 -3.53
N THR A 48 -12.48 12.76 -2.66
CA THR A 48 -12.50 12.43 -1.22
C THR A 48 -13.35 11.18 -0.97
N GLY A 49 -13.59 10.80 0.29
CA GLY A 49 -14.50 9.68 0.57
C GLY A 49 -13.78 8.32 0.70
N LEU A 50 -14.49 7.23 0.44
CA LEU A 50 -13.90 5.89 0.33
C LEU A 50 -13.25 5.71 -1.04
N ARG A 51 -11.93 5.61 -1.03
CA ARG A 51 -11.07 5.37 -2.20
C ARG A 51 -10.25 4.11 -1.95
N GLY A 52 -9.14 3.93 -2.66
CA GLY A 52 -8.42 2.65 -2.71
C GLY A 52 -9.12 1.71 -3.68
N SER A 53 -9.93 0.77 -3.18
CA SER A 53 -10.94 0.03 -3.94
C SER A 53 -12.33 0.69 -3.78
N PRO A 54 -12.71 1.64 -4.66
CA PRO A 54 -13.99 2.34 -4.58
C PRO A 54 -15.16 1.44 -5.01
N ASP A 55 -16.37 1.83 -4.66
CA ASP A 55 -17.58 1.15 -5.14
C ASP A 55 -17.65 1.19 -6.68
N GLY A 56 -18.08 0.08 -7.28
CA GLY A 56 -18.03 -0.17 -8.73
C GLY A 56 -16.77 -0.90 -9.19
N SER A 57 -15.70 -0.97 -8.39
CA SER A 57 -14.45 -1.61 -8.81
C SER A 57 -14.39 -3.11 -8.55
N PHE A 58 -15.27 -3.71 -7.76
CA PHE A 58 -15.13 -5.11 -7.32
C PHE A 58 -16.38 -5.97 -7.52
N GLU A 59 -17.53 -5.36 -7.76
CA GLU A 59 -18.84 -6.00 -7.83
C GLU A 59 -18.92 -6.99 -8.99
N VAL A 60 -18.40 -6.61 -10.16
CA VAL A 60 -18.32 -7.50 -11.33
C VAL A 60 -17.44 -8.72 -11.03
N ALA A 61 -16.26 -8.51 -10.42
CA ALA A 61 -15.34 -9.59 -10.09
C ALA A 61 -15.91 -10.52 -9.01
N HIS A 62 -16.63 -9.97 -8.03
CA HIS A 62 -17.35 -10.75 -7.01
C HIS A 62 -18.50 -11.54 -7.64
N ALA A 63 -19.32 -10.94 -8.49
CA ALA A 63 -20.38 -11.64 -9.20
C ALA A 63 -19.82 -12.78 -10.07
N LEU A 64 -18.64 -12.60 -10.67
CA LEU A 64 -17.97 -13.66 -11.43
C LEU A 64 -17.52 -14.81 -10.53
N ARG A 65 -16.85 -14.49 -9.41
CA ARG A 65 -16.41 -15.47 -8.40
C ARG A 65 -17.59 -16.28 -7.87
N ASP A 66 -18.71 -15.62 -7.62
CA ASP A 66 -19.91 -16.21 -7.01
C ASP A 66 -20.82 -16.92 -8.03
N GLY A 67 -20.42 -16.99 -9.31
CA GLY A 67 -21.17 -17.67 -10.38
C GLY A 67 -22.35 -16.87 -10.94
N MET A 68 -22.71 -15.74 -10.32
CA MET A 68 -23.89 -14.93 -10.67
C MET A 68 -23.70 -14.06 -11.93
N PHE A 69 -22.47 -13.74 -12.32
CA PHE A 69 -22.20 -12.79 -13.42
C PHE A 69 -22.83 -13.26 -14.74
N TRP A 70 -22.65 -14.52 -15.10
CA TRP A 70 -23.10 -15.05 -16.39
C TRP A 70 -24.62 -15.26 -16.48
N GLU A 71 -25.33 -15.24 -15.35
CA GLU A 71 -26.80 -15.30 -15.31
C GLU A 71 -27.46 -14.02 -15.82
N THR A 72 -26.76 -12.88 -15.65
CA THR A 72 -27.29 -11.54 -15.98
C THR A 72 -26.54 -10.87 -17.13
N ALA A 73 -25.35 -11.38 -17.49
CA ALA A 73 -24.54 -10.84 -18.56
C ALA A 73 -25.25 -10.99 -19.92
N ARG A 74 -25.42 -9.87 -20.62
CA ARG A 74 -25.85 -9.87 -22.03
C ARG A 74 -24.74 -10.42 -22.92
N SER A 75 -25.10 -10.82 -24.14
CA SER A 75 -24.14 -11.28 -25.15
C SER A 75 -23.02 -10.26 -25.36
N ALA A 76 -21.77 -10.74 -25.41
CA ALA A 76 -20.61 -9.88 -25.57
C ALA A 76 -20.62 -9.17 -26.93
N ALA A 77 -20.63 -7.84 -26.90
CA ALA A 77 -20.45 -7.03 -28.09
C ALA A 77 -19.00 -7.18 -28.58
N ASP A 78 -18.83 -7.61 -29.83
CA ASP A 78 -17.52 -7.61 -30.48
C ASP A 78 -17.15 -6.17 -30.82
N SER A 79 -16.10 -5.66 -30.19
CA SER A 79 -15.60 -4.31 -30.47
C SER A 79 -14.97 -4.22 -31.87
N GLY A 80 -14.59 -5.36 -32.47
CA GLY A 80 -13.76 -5.41 -33.68
C GLY A 80 -12.30 -4.98 -33.44
N GLU A 81 -11.93 -4.66 -32.20
CA GLU A 81 -10.58 -4.20 -31.87
C GLU A 81 -9.61 -5.39 -31.74
N SER A 82 -8.40 -5.22 -32.31
CA SER A 82 -7.31 -6.19 -32.25
C SER A 82 -6.02 -5.51 -31.80
N TYR A 83 -5.25 -6.19 -30.96
CA TYR A 83 -4.03 -5.68 -30.33
C TYR A 83 -2.88 -6.69 -30.42
N ASP A 84 -1.66 -6.20 -30.30
CA ASP A 84 -0.49 -7.07 -30.12
C ASP A 84 -0.44 -7.58 -28.67
N LEU A 85 -0.80 -6.71 -27.72
CA LEU A 85 -0.87 -7.05 -26.30
C LEU A 85 -2.13 -6.46 -25.64
N VAL A 86 -2.84 -7.28 -24.87
CA VAL A 86 -3.76 -6.81 -23.84
C VAL A 86 -3.13 -7.01 -22.47
N VAL A 87 -3.19 -5.99 -21.62
CA VAL A 87 -2.74 -6.06 -20.21
C VAL A 87 -3.95 -5.89 -19.31
N VAL A 88 -4.14 -6.83 -18.38
CA VAL A 88 -5.23 -6.83 -17.41
C VAL A 88 -4.70 -6.30 -16.07
N GLY A 89 -5.03 -5.05 -15.77
CA GLY A 89 -4.54 -4.27 -14.62
C GLY A 89 -3.58 -3.16 -15.04
N ALA A 90 -3.85 -1.95 -14.59
CA ALA A 90 -3.05 -0.72 -14.76
C ALA A 90 -2.31 -0.33 -13.47
N GLY A 91 -2.00 -1.30 -12.60
CA GLY A 91 -1.00 -1.12 -11.54
C GLY A 91 0.41 -0.96 -12.10
N ILE A 92 1.40 -0.68 -11.24
CA ILE A 92 2.82 -0.55 -11.67
C ILE A 92 3.27 -1.73 -12.52
N SER A 93 2.94 -2.97 -12.13
CA SER A 93 3.28 -4.17 -12.90
C SER A 93 2.69 -4.14 -14.32
N GLY A 94 1.38 -3.87 -14.48
CA GLY A 94 0.75 -3.85 -15.79
C GLY A 94 1.24 -2.71 -16.68
N LEU A 95 1.44 -1.52 -16.10
CA LEU A 95 2.03 -0.38 -16.80
C LEU A 95 3.48 -0.67 -17.22
N ALA A 96 4.28 -1.32 -16.37
CA ALA A 96 5.62 -1.75 -16.70
C ALA A 96 5.61 -2.84 -17.79
N ALA A 97 4.67 -3.78 -17.76
CA ALA A 97 4.54 -4.83 -18.78
C ALA A 97 4.22 -4.24 -20.15
N ALA A 98 3.27 -3.30 -20.23
CA ALA A 98 2.99 -2.56 -21.44
C ALA A 98 4.23 -1.79 -21.96
N TRP A 99 4.99 -1.18 -21.05
CA TRP A 99 6.21 -0.45 -21.39
C TRP A 99 7.32 -1.38 -21.92
N TYR A 100 7.61 -2.49 -21.24
CA TYR A 100 8.61 -3.47 -21.68
C TYR A 100 8.23 -4.10 -23.02
N PHE A 101 6.95 -4.44 -23.19
CA PHE A 101 6.47 -5.00 -24.46
C PHE A 101 6.63 -4.00 -25.60
N ARG A 102 6.22 -2.74 -25.42
CA ARG A 102 6.42 -1.69 -26.43
C ARG A 102 7.90 -1.45 -26.73
N LYS A 103 8.76 -1.51 -25.71
CA LYS A 103 10.21 -1.37 -25.88
C LYS A 103 10.79 -2.49 -26.76
N ALA A 104 10.28 -3.72 -26.62
CA ALA A 104 10.74 -4.87 -27.40
C ALA A 104 10.09 -4.94 -28.80
N ALA A 105 8.78 -4.73 -28.91
CA ALA A 105 8.00 -4.86 -30.14
C ALA A 105 8.03 -3.61 -31.04
N GLY A 106 8.50 -2.48 -30.51
CA GLY A 106 8.60 -1.21 -31.22
C GLY A 106 7.44 -0.24 -30.96
N PRO A 107 7.59 1.04 -31.35
CA PRO A 107 6.67 2.12 -30.99
C PRO A 107 5.28 2.00 -31.64
N SER A 108 5.13 1.19 -32.69
CA SER A 108 3.87 0.92 -33.38
C SER A 108 3.05 -0.21 -32.76
N ALA A 109 3.59 -0.92 -31.78
CA ALA A 109 2.89 -2.00 -31.09
C ALA A 109 1.57 -1.48 -30.51
N ARG A 110 0.47 -2.19 -30.81
CA ARG A 110 -0.88 -1.88 -30.37
C ARG A 110 -1.14 -2.54 -29.02
N ILE A 111 -1.29 -1.74 -27.98
CA ILE A 111 -1.45 -2.20 -26.60
C ILE A 111 -2.74 -1.63 -26.03
N LEU A 112 -3.55 -2.51 -25.42
CA LEU A 112 -4.70 -2.13 -24.60
C LEU A 112 -4.46 -2.53 -23.15
N ILE A 113 -4.63 -1.59 -22.24
CA ILE A 113 -4.59 -1.81 -20.80
C ILE A 113 -6.02 -1.66 -20.28
N LEU A 114 -6.53 -2.68 -19.60
CA LEU A 114 -7.86 -2.70 -18.99
C LEU A 114 -7.72 -2.67 -17.47
N ASP A 115 -8.37 -1.74 -16.79
CA ASP A 115 -8.40 -1.69 -15.31
C ASP A 115 -9.83 -1.49 -14.81
N ASN A 116 -10.18 -2.19 -13.73
CA ASN A 116 -11.47 -2.11 -13.06
C ASN A 116 -11.64 -0.80 -12.27
N HIS A 117 -10.56 -0.17 -11.83
CA HIS A 117 -10.59 1.07 -11.09
C HIS A 117 -10.88 2.27 -11.99
N ASP A 118 -11.31 3.35 -11.36
CA ASP A 118 -11.53 4.65 -11.97
C ASP A 118 -10.23 5.46 -12.13
N ASP A 119 -9.08 4.92 -11.71
CA ASP A 119 -7.76 5.53 -11.76
C ASP A 119 -6.68 4.51 -12.14
N PHE A 120 -5.56 4.97 -12.69
CA PHE A 120 -4.41 4.13 -12.99
C PHE A 120 -3.39 4.14 -11.84
N GLY A 121 -2.42 3.21 -11.87
CA GLY A 121 -1.37 3.06 -10.86
C GLY A 121 -1.67 1.99 -9.81
N GLY A 122 -2.92 1.53 -9.70
CA GLY A 122 -3.35 0.54 -8.72
C GLY A 122 -3.09 1.04 -7.30
N HIS A 123 -2.28 0.28 -6.54
CA HIS A 123 -1.85 0.67 -5.18
C HIS A 123 -1.08 2.00 -5.12
N ALA A 124 -0.39 2.37 -6.20
CA ALA A 124 0.33 3.63 -6.32
C ALA A 124 -0.64 4.78 -6.64
N ARG A 125 -1.59 5.00 -5.74
CA ARG A 125 -2.68 5.96 -5.89
C ARG A 125 -2.30 7.32 -5.38
N ARG A 126 -2.69 8.37 -6.10
CA ARG A 126 -2.51 9.77 -5.72
C ARG A 126 -3.79 10.35 -5.10
N ASN A 127 -3.65 11.15 -4.06
CA ASN A 127 -4.72 11.99 -3.52
C ASN A 127 -4.29 13.46 -3.60
N GLU A 128 -5.21 14.34 -4.01
CA GLU A 128 -5.00 15.77 -4.12
C GLU A 128 -6.10 16.52 -3.38
N PHE A 129 -5.71 17.59 -2.69
CA PHE A 129 -6.63 18.46 -1.96
C PHE A 129 -6.29 19.92 -2.26
N GLN A 130 -7.29 20.70 -2.67
CA GLN A 130 -7.10 22.12 -2.93
C GLN A 130 -7.59 22.94 -1.75
N VAL A 131 -6.69 23.47 -0.91
CA VAL A 131 -7.03 24.35 0.24
C VAL A 131 -6.67 25.78 -0.11
N GLY A 132 -7.68 26.61 -0.41
CA GLY A 132 -7.46 27.96 -0.93
C GLY A 132 -6.65 27.91 -2.23
N ARG A 133 -5.47 28.54 -2.26
CA ARG A 133 -4.53 28.51 -3.40
C ARG A 133 -3.53 27.36 -3.36
N ARG A 134 -3.49 26.58 -2.27
CA ARG A 134 -2.51 25.51 -2.08
C ARG A 134 -3.06 24.16 -2.52
N THR A 135 -2.29 23.45 -3.32
CA THR A 135 -2.51 22.02 -3.57
C THR A 135 -1.70 21.22 -2.56
N LEU A 136 -2.37 20.35 -1.81
CA LEU A 136 -1.77 19.33 -0.96
C LEU A 136 -1.86 18.00 -1.67
N ILE A 137 -0.81 17.20 -1.59
CA ILE A 137 -0.70 15.90 -2.26
C ILE A 137 -0.42 14.85 -1.18
N GLY A 138 -1.07 13.69 -1.30
CA GLY A 138 -0.78 12.53 -0.47
C GLY A 138 -0.81 11.24 -1.30
N TYR A 139 -0.27 10.16 -0.74
CA TYR A 139 -0.31 8.82 -1.33
C TYR A 139 -1.47 8.01 -0.74
N GLY A 140 -2.02 7.11 -1.55
CA GLY A 140 -3.13 6.24 -1.17
C GLY A 140 -2.74 4.79 -0.86
N GLY A 141 -1.48 4.39 -1.12
CA GLY A 141 -1.04 3.01 -0.88
C GLY A 141 0.48 2.84 -0.98
N THR A 142 1.06 2.94 -2.17
CA THR A 142 2.52 2.74 -2.30
C THR A 142 3.30 3.94 -1.79
N PHE A 143 3.97 3.76 -0.65
CA PHE A 143 4.64 4.83 0.09
C PHE A 143 5.90 5.38 -0.60
N ALA A 144 6.84 4.53 -1.01
CA ALA A 144 8.14 4.98 -1.49
C ALA A 144 8.81 3.98 -2.44
N ILE A 145 9.84 4.43 -3.14
CA ILE A 145 10.87 3.55 -3.67
C ILE A 145 11.69 3.13 -2.46
N ASP A 146 11.48 1.90 -2.02
CA ASP A 146 12.14 1.23 -0.90
C ASP A 146 11.97 -0.28 -1.09
N SER A 147 12.83 -1.08 -0.47
CA SER A 147 12.85 -2.55 -0.49
C SER A 147 13.85 -3.00 0.59
N PRO A 148 13.61 -4.13 1.30
CA PRO A 148 14.54 -4.69 2.27
C PRO A 148 15.78 -5.29 1.61
N ALA A 149 15.83 -5.34 0.27
CA ALA A 149 17.01 -5.71 -0.52
C ALA A 149 17.24 -4.68 -1.65
N PRO A 150 18.42 -4.64 -2.29
CA PRO A 150 18.64 -3.78 -3.43
C PRO A 150 17.69 -4.16 -4.58
N TYR A 151 17.21 -3.16 -5.32
CA TYR A 151 16.42 -3.39 -6.53
C TYR A 151 17.20 -4.25 -7.52
N SER A 152 16.51 -5.12 -8.25
CA SER A 152 17.12 -5.90 -9.33
C SER A 152 17.70 -4.99 -10.43
N ALA A 153 18.50 -5.56 -11.32
CA ALA A 153 18.97 -4.85 -12.51
C ALA A 153 17.82 -4.36 -13.41
N ALA A 154 16.75 -5.15 -13.56
CA ALA A 154 15.60 -4.78 -14.38
C ALA A 154 14.79 -3.64 -13.75
N ALA A 155 14.51 -3.72 -12.45
CA ALA A 155 13.82 -2.67 -11.71
C ALA A 155 14.62 -1.38 -11.66
N SER A 156 15.92 -1.46 -11.37
CA SER A 156 16.83 -0.31 -11.36
C SER A 156 16.91 0.37 -12.72
N ALA A 157 17.02 -0.41 -13.80
CA ALA A 157 17.06 0.11 -15.16
C ALA A 157 15.76 0.85 -15.53
N LEU A 158 14.59 0.29 -15.20
CA LEU A 158 13.32 0.98 -15.47
C LEU A 158 13.22 2.31 -14.71
N VAL A 159 13.52 2.32 -13.41
CA VAL A 159 13.48 3.55 -12.59
C VAL A 159 14.40 4.62 -13.18
N ALA A 160 15.62 4.25 -13.56
CA ALA A 160 16.56 5.15 -14.21
C ALA A 160 16.08 5.65 -15.58
N GLU A 161 15.51 4.78 -16.42
CA GLU A 161 14.98 5.14 -17.75
C GLU A 161 13.76 6.07 -17.69
N LEU A 162 12.96 5.96 -16.62
CA LEU A 162 11.90 6.91 -16.32
C LEU A 162 12.46 8.29 -15.89
N GLY A 163 13.77 8.38 -15.64
CA GLY A 163 14.49 9.60 -15.26
C GLY A 163 14.51 9.84 -13.75
N VAL A 164 14.16 8.84 -12.94
CA VAL A 164 14.14 8.95 -11.48
C VAL A 164 15.54 8.68 -10.94
N ASP A 165 16.11 9.71 -10.31
CA ASP A 165 17.36 9.63 -9.57
C ASP A 165 17.04 9.56 -8.06
N VAL A 166 17.25 8.37 -7.49
CA VAL A 166 16.99 8.10 -6.06
C VAL A 166 17.95 8.86 -5.13
N ALA A 167 19.12 9.27 -5.60
CA ALA A 167 20.07 10.05 -4.80
C ALA A 167 19.53 11.45 -4.48
N ARG A 168 18.56 11.95 -5.25
CA ARG A 168 17.89 13.25 -5.01
C ARG A 168 17.16 13.31 -3.66
N TRP A 169 16.90 12.16 -3.03
CA TRP A 169 16.21 12.08 -1.74
C TRP A 169 16.78 13.07 -0.70
N GLU A 170 18.11 13.14 -0.58
CA GLU A 170 18.78 14.00 0.39
C GLU A 170 18.46 15.49 0.20
N HIS A 171 18.20 15.91 -1.03
CA HIS A 171 17.86 17.29 -1.37
C HIS A 171 16.35 17.55 -1.39
N MET A 172 15.55 16.52 -1.68
CA MET A 172 14.09 16.59 -1.68
C MET A 172 13.52 16.71 -0.27
N PHE A 173 14.08 15.97 0.69
CA PHE A 173 13.57 15.85 2.04
C PHE A 173 14.12 16.91 3.01
N ASP A 174 13.25 17.64 3.69
CA ASP A 174 13.64 18.49 4.83
C ASP A 174 13.68 17.67 6.13
N ARG A 175 14.68 16.78 6.25
CA ARG A 175 14.84 15.84 7.37
C ARG A 175 14.75 16.50 8.75
N GLY A 176 15.22 17.73 8.89
CA GLY A 176 15.29 18.43 10.16
C GLY A 176 14.06 19.27 10.51
N LEU A 177 13.02 19.35 9.67
CA LEU A 177 11.90 20.28 9.89
C LEU A 177 11.26 20.11 11.27
N TYR A 178 10.79 18.91 11.59
CA TYR A 178 10.11 18.65 12.85
C TYR A 178 11.06 18.68 14.05
N ALA A 179 12.28 18.16 13.90
CA ALA A 179 13.30 18.22 14.96
C ALA A 179 13.66 19.66 15.34
N ARG A 180 13.80 20.58 14.37
CA ARG A 180 14.06 22.01 14.63
C ARG A 180 12.91 22.70 15.35
N LEU A 181 11.69 22.16 15.26
CA LEU A 181 10.52 22.61 16.01
C LEU A 181 10.37 21.88 17.35
N GLY A 182 11.37 21.09 17.76
CA GLY A 182 11.35 20.31 18.99
C GLY A 182 10.33 19.16 19.00
N MET A 183 9.88 18.72 17.83
CA MET A 183 8.85 17.69 17.67
C MET A 183 9.46 16.32 17.42
N GLY A 184 8.77 15.26 17.82
CA GLY A 184 9.22 13.89 17.58
C GLY A 184 8.11 12.85 17.69
N ALA A 185 8.52 11.60 17.83
CA ALA A 185 7.61 10.47 17.95
C ALA A 185 6.93 10.42 19.33
N ALA A 186 5.72 9.86 19.34
CA ALA A 186 4.91 9.61 20.53
C ALA A 186 4.28 8.21 20.52
N VAL A 187 3.79 7.79 21.67
CA VAL A 187 2.87 6.66 21.84
C VAL A 187 1.57 7.20 22.41
N PHE A 188 0.45 6.88 21.78
CA PHE A 188 -0.89 7.17 22.30
C PHE A 188 -1.49 5.89 22.88
N PHE A 189 -1.78 5.95 24.17
CA PHE A 189 -2.52 4.93 24.89
C PHE A 189 -3.99 5.34 24.89
N ASP A 190 -4.85 4.52 24.29
CA ASP A 190 -6.30 4.71 24.37
C ASP A 190 -6.85 4.14 25.68
N ARG A 191 -7.91 4.78 26.18
CA ARG A 191 -8.61 4.35 27.39
C ARG A 191 -9.17 2.93 27.32
N GLU A 192 -9.64 2.47 26.16
CA GLU A 192 -10.29 1.15 26.05
C GLU A 192 -9.29 0.02 26.28
N THR A 193 -8.05 0.18 25.82
CA THR A 193 -6.99 -0.83 25.95
C THR A 193 -6.14 -0.65 27.20
N PHE A 194 -5.86 0.61 27.58
CA PHE A 194 -4.87 0.94 28.62
C PHE A 194 -5.48 1.66 29.84
N GLY A 195 -6.80 1.85 29.87
CA GLY A 195 -7.52 2.47 31.00
C GLY A 195 -7.45 4.00 31.06
N ALA A 196 -6.60 4.66 30.27
CA ALA A 196 -6.59 6.11 30.15
C ALA A 196 -6.14 6.60 28.77
N ASP A 197 -6.73 7.71 28.31
CA ASP A 197 -6.21 8.46 27.17
C ASP A 197 -4.94 9.19 27.57
N ARG A 198 -3.81 8.79 26.99
CA ARG A 198 -2.52 9.40 27.29
C ARG A 198 -1.61 9.42 26.08
N LEU A 199 -1.17 10.60 25.67
CA LEU A 199 -0.14 10.78 24.66
C LEU A 199 1.20 11.05 25.36
N LEU A 200 2.18 10.17 25.15
CA LEU A 200 3.52 10.32 25.71
C LEU A 200 4.55 10.39 24.59
N ARG A 201 5.55 11.26 24.72
CA ARG A 201 6.70 11.24 23.81
C ARG A 201 7.40 9.88 23.88
N ALA A 202 7.67 9.30 22.72
CA ALA A 202 8.29 8.00 22.64
C ALA A 202 9.74 8.08 23.16
N PRO A 203 10.19 7.06 23.92
CA PRO A 203 11.57 6.95 24.33
C PRO A 203 12.40 6.54 23.11
N VAL A 204 12.96 7.52 22.40
CA VAL A 204 13.85 7.25 21.27
C VAL A 204 15.24 6.97 21.85
N ALA A 205 15.61 5.69 21.94
CA ALA A 205 17.01 5.31 22.09
C ALA A 205 17.72 5.57 20.75
N GLY A 206 18.92 6.14 20.79
CA GLY A 206 19.66 6.52 19.58
C GLY A 206 19.68 5.42 18.53
N GLY A 207 19.27 5.75 17.30
CA GLY A 207 19.61 4.99 16.09
C GLY A 207 18.47 4.42 15.26
N GLN A 208 17.27 4.16 15.81
CA GLN A 208 16.17 3.57 15.02
C GLN A 208 14.83 4.21 15.38
N GLY A 209 14.30 5.06 14.51
CA GLY A 209 13.00 5.69 14.74
C GLY A 209 12.60 6.64 13.63
N GLY A 210 12.00 6.09 12.57
CA GLY A 210 11.16 6.83 11.64
C GLY A 210 11.84 7.93 10.82
N MET A 211 11.20 8.28 9.73
CA MET A 211 11.57 9.41 8.90
C MET A 211 11.35 10.71 9.69
N GLY A 212 12.38 11.17 10.42
CA GLY A 212 12.39 12.48 11.09
C GLY A 212 12.53 12.47 12.62
N GLY A 213 12.91 11.36 13.27
CA GLY A 213 13.22 11.37 14.70
C GLY A 213 14.47 12.20 15.03
N ALA A 214 14.38 13.05 16.06
CA ALA A 214 15.54 13.74 16.62
C ALA A 214 16.53 12.71 17.22
N VAL A 215 17.80 12.87 16.89
CA VAL A 215 18.90 12.08 17.49
C VAL A 215 19.08 12.58 18.92
N SER A 216 18.90 11.72 19.92
CA SER A 216 19.32 12.02 21.29
C SER A 216 20.84 12.24 21.28
N GLY A 217 21.30 13.41 21.74
CA GLY A 217 22.73 13.71 21.86
C GLY A 217 23.46 12.68 22.74
N LYS A 218 24.73 12.40 22.42
CA LYS A 218 25.60 11.60 23.30
C LYS A 218 25.59 12.22 24.70
N GLY A 219 25.21 11.43 25.71
CA GLY A 219 25.13 11.86 27.12
C GLY A 219 23.73 12.17 27.66
N ALA A 220 22.66 12.00 26.87
CA ALA A 220 21.30 12.08 27.40
C ALA A 220 20.98 10.90 28.33
N ALA A 221 20.30 11.17 29.45
CA ALA A 221 19.79 10.13 30.35
C ALA A 221 18.82 9.18 29.62
N ASP A 222 18.81 7.91 30.01
CA ASP A 222 17.87 6.91 29.46
C ASP A 222 16.42 7.40 29.61
N PRO A 223 15.67 7.58 28.50
CA PRO A 223 14.31 8.10 28.56
C PRO A 223 13.28 7.06 29.03
N TRP A 224 13.62 5.77 29.07
CA TRP A 224 12.66 4.70 29.36
C TRP A 224 12.06 4.76 30.78
N PRO A 225 12.83 4.96 31.87
CA PRO A 225 12.26 5.07 33.21
C PRO A 225 11.21 6.17 33.32
N ALA A 226 11.48 7.36 32.78
CA ALA A 226 10.55 8.49 32.81
C ALA A 226 9.29 8.23 31.96
N PHE A 227 9.45 7.58 30.81
CA PHE A 227 8.32 7.16 29.96
C PHE A 227 7.42 6.15 30.68
N LEU A 228 8.01 5.07 31.21
CA LEU A 228 7.27 3.99 31.86
C LEU A 228 6.58 4.44 33.15
N ALA A 229 7.19 5.36 33.91
CA ALA A 229 6.56 5.95 35.09
C ALA A 229 5.23 6.66 34.75
N GLN A 230 5.13 7.24 33.55
CA GLN A 230 3.94 7.94 33.08
C GLN A 230 3.01 7.06 32.22
N ALA A 231 3.47 5.93 31.70
CA ALA A 231 2.66 5.04 30.88
C ALA A 231 1.49 4.46 31.71
N PRO A 232 0.24 4.48 31.19
CA PRO A 232 -0.91 3.91 31.85
C PRO A 232 -0.91 2.37 31.69
N LEU A 233 0.12 1.74 32.23
CA LEU A 233 0.33 0.30 32.22
C LEU A 233 0.31 -0.22 33.66
N SER A 234 0.04 -1.51 33.84
CA SER A 234 0.21 -2.15 35.14
C SER A 234 1.68 -2.08 35.59
N GLU A 235 1.93 -2.08 36.90
CA GLU A 235 3.30 -2.02 37.44
C GLU A 235 4.15 -3.18 36.93
N VAL A 236 3.55 -4.37 36.82
CA VAL A 236 4.17 -5.58 36.27
C VAL A 236 4.58 -5.38 34.81
N ALA A 237 3.70 -4.82 33.97
CA ALA A 237 4.01 -4.56 32.56
C ALA A 237 5.10 -3.50 32.39
N ARG A 238 5.09 -2.42 33.19
CA ARG A 238 6.16 -1.40 33.16
C ARG A 238 7.52 -2.01 33.48
N ARG A 239 7.58 -2.85 34.51
CA ARG A 239 8.81 -3.54 34.89
C ARG A 239 9.29 -4.46 33.78
N ASP A 240 8.42 -5.30 33.24
CA ASP A 240 8.80 -6.29 32.22
C ASP A 240 9.19 -5.63 30.89
N ILE A 241 8.48 -4.58 30.44
CA ILE A 241 8.89 -3.77 29.29
C ILE A 241 10.24 -3.11 29.56
N GLY A 242 10.44 -2.54 30.75
CA GLY A 242 11.72 -1.96 31.17
C GLY A 242 12.87 -2.97 31.12
N ARG A 243 12.62 -4.23 31.52
CA ARG A 243 13.59 -5.33 31.40
C ARG A 243 13.91 -5.63 29.93
N LEU A 244 12.89 -5.84 29.09
CA LEU A 244 13.06 -6.19 27.68
C LEU A 244 13.87 -5.16 26.87
N VAL A 245 13.72 -3.87 27.16
CA VAL A 245 14.35 -2.79 26.39
C VAL A 245 15.73 -2.39 26.92
N ARG A 246 16.06 -2.69 28.18
CA ARG A 246 17.33 -2.25 28.81
C ARG A 246 18.28 -3.37 29.16
N GLU A 247 17.79 -4.58 29.42
CA GLU A 247 18.62 -5.66 29.96
C GLU A 247 18.95 -6.69 28.85
N PRO A 248 20.25 -6.96 28.60
CA PRO A 248 20.67 -7.92 27.58
C PRO A 248 20.63 -9.36 28.12
N THR A 249 19.45 -9.84 28.50
CA THR A 249 19.23 -11.20 29.03
C THR A 249 19.16 -12.25 27.91
N ASP A 250 19.86 -13.37 28.09
CA ASP A 250 19.72 -14.54 27.22
C ASP A 250 18.55 -15.41 27.70
N TYR A 251 17.41 -15.32 27.03
CA TYR A 251 16.21 -16.09 27.36
C TYR A 251 16.20 -17.50 26.76
N LEU A 252 17.24 -17.88 26.01
CA LEU A 252 17.41 -19.21 25.43
C LEU A 252 18.81 -19.76 25.74
N PRO A 253 19.21 -19.84 27.02
CA PRO A 253 20.57 -20.21 27.39
C PRO A 253 20.88 -21.66 26.99
N GLY A 254 22.14 -21.92 26.64
CA GLY A 254 22.62 -23.25 26.27
C GLY A 254 22.35 -23.64 24.81
N LEU A 255 21.64 -22.82 24.03
CA LEU A 255 21.47 -23.00 22.59
C LEU A 255 22.48 -22.17 21.79
N ASP A 256 22.97 -22.73 20.69
CA ASP A 256 23.78 -22.01 19.70
C ASP A 256 22.92 -21.07 18.83
N ASP A 257 23.58 -20.23 18.01
CA ASP A 257 22.92 -19.26 17.13
C ASP A 257 21.89 -19.90 16.18
N GLY A 258 22.23 -21.06 15.59
CA GLY A 258 21.37 -21.75 14.64
C GLY A 258 20.12 -22.31 15.30
N SER A 259 20.31 -22.97 16.44
CA SER A 259 19.26 -23.59 17.25
C SER A 259 18.33 -22.53 17.87
N LYS A 260 18.86 -21.38 18.32
CA LYS A 260 18.05 -20.22 18.73
C LYS A 260 17.20 -19.71 17.57
N LYS A 261 17.78 -19.46 16.40
CA LYS A 261 17.03 -18.98 15.22
C LYS A 261 15.96 -19.98 14.78
N ALA A 262 16.27 -21.27 14.78
CA ALA A 262 15.31 -22.33 14.44
C ALA A 262 14.12 -22.38 15.41
N GLY A 263 14.37 -22.22 16.72
CA GLY A 263 13.29 -22.11 17.72
C GLY A 263 12.45 -20.86 17.54
N LEU A 264 13.10 -19.70 17.37
CA LEU A 264 12.43 -18.41 17.17
C LEU A 264 11.60 -18.36 15.88
N ALA A 265 11.97 -19.10 14.85
CA ALA A 265 11.20 -19.20 13.60
C ALA A 265 9.86 -19.92 13.79
N ARG A 266 9.73 -20.74 14.84
CA ARG A 266 8.57 -21.61 15.10
C ARG A 266 7.72 -21.16 16.30
N MET A 267 8.00 -19.98 16.85
CA MET A 267 7.20 -19.38 17.92
C MET A 267 6.83 -17.94 17.57
N SER A 268 5.64 -17.49 17.97
CA SER A 268 5.26 -16.09 17.78
C SER A 268 6.08 -15.17 18.69
N TYR A 269 6.15 -13.88 18.37
CA TYR A 269 6.77 -12.92 19.28
C TYR A 269 5.97 -12.79 20.59
N ALA A 270 4.63 -12.89 20.54
CA ALA A 270 3.81 -12.99 21.75
C ALA A 270 4.24 -14.15 22.66
N ASP A 271 4.41 -15.35 22.07
CA ASP A 271 4.84 -16.54 22.81
C ASP A 271 6.25 -16.39 23.37
N PHE A 272 7.16 -15.79 22.59
CA PHE A 272 8.51 -15.49 23.08
C PHE A 272 8.46 -14.56 24.31
N LEU A 273 7.65 -13.51 24.29
CA LEU A 273 7.54 -12.57 25.42
C LEU A 273 7.03 -13.25 26.69
N VAL A 274 5.98 -14.08 26.58
CA VAL A 274 5.34 -14.71 27.75
C VAL A 274 6.10 -15.96 28.21
N THR A 275 6.42 -16.86 27.28
CA THR A 275 6.95 -18.18 27.60
C THR A 275 8.46 -18.16 27.81
N SER A 276 9.21 -17.54 26.90
CA SER A 276 10.68 -17.54 26.97
C SER A 276 11.19 -16.41 27.87
N ALA A 277 10.67 -15.20 27.68
CA ALA A 277 11.12 -14.03 28.42
C ALA A 277 10.42 -13.86 29.77
N GLY A 278 9.42 -14.70 30.10
CA GLY A 278 8.72 -14.68 31.39
C GLY A 278 8.06 -13.34 31.70
N CYS A 279 7.54 -12.65 30.68
CA CYS A 279 6.81 -11.40 30.87
C CYS A 279 5.35 -11.70 31.22
N HIS A 280 4.76 -10.84 32.05
CA HIS A 280 3.32 -10.88 32.28
C HIS A 280 2.56 -10.54 30.97
N PRO A 281 1.43 -11.22 30.64
CA PRO A 281 0.67 -10.98 29.41
C PRO A 281 0.22 -9.53 29.18
N ASP A 282 0.14 -8.71 30.22
CA ASP A 282 -0.15 -7.26 30.13
C ASP A 282 0.85 -6.47 29.26
N VAL A 283 2.01 -7.04 28.91
CA VAL A 283 2.93 -6.39 27.95
C VAL A 283 2.44 -6.49 26.49
N LEU A 284 1.61 -7.48 26.18
CA LEU A 284 1.25 -7.81 24.79
C LEU A 284 0.53 -6.66 24.08
N PRO A 285 -0.47 -5.96 24.68
CA PRO A 285 -1.16 -4.85 24.00
C PRO A 285 -0.23 -3.72 23.57
N PHE A 286 0.86 -3.47 24.30
CA PHE A 286 1.84 -2.43 23.95
C PHE A 286 2.62 -2.76 22.67
N PHE A 287 2.90 -4.04 22.43
CA PHE A 287 3.66 -4.51 21.28
C PHE A 287 2.78 -4.99 20.12
N GLN A 288 1.50 -5.29 20.39
CA GLN A 288 0.59 -5.96 19.45
C GLN A 288 0.62 -5.37 18.05
N ALA A 289 0.48 -4.05 17.95
CA ALA A 289 0.35 -3.37 16.67
C ALA A 289 1.68 -3.07 15.95
N ARG A 290 2.83 -3.40 16.55
CA ARG A 290 4.15 -3.04 16.00
C ARG A 290 4.40 -3.56 14.57
N PRO A 291 4.00 -4.78 14.18
CA PRO A 291 4.21 -5.28 12.81
C PRO A 291 3.09 -4.89 11.83
N HIS A 292 2.03 -4.21 12.27
CA HIS A 292 0.82 -4.00 11.46
C HIS A 292 1.09 -3.29 10.12
N SER A 293 2.00 -2.31 10.09
CA SER A 293 2.30 -1.54 8.86
C SER A 293 2.96 -2.37 7.77
N LEU A 294 3.60 -3.46 8.16
CA LEU A 294 4.43 -4.27 7.30
C LEU A 294 3.72 -5.56 6.89
N TYR A 295 3.36 -6.38 7.88
CA TYR A 295 2.76 -7.70 7.64
C TYR A 295 1.24 -7.68 7.66
N GLY A 296 0.65 -6.62 8.20
CA GLY A 296 -0.77 -6.58 8.49
C GLY A 296 -1.24 -7.62 9.51
N LEU A 297 -0.34 -7.95 10.44
CA LEU A 297 -0.53 -8.92 11.51
C LEU A 297 0.05 -8.37 12.80
N GLY A 298 -0.50 -8.82 13.92
CA GLY A 298 0.05 -8.54 15.23
C GLY A 298 1.15 -9.52 15.63
N ILE A 299 1.72 -9.32 16.82
CA ILE A 299 2.85 -10.12 17.34
C ILE A 299 2.49 -11.57 17.66
N ASP A 300 1.20 -11.88 17.75
CA ASP A 300 0.65 -13.23 17.82
C ASP A 300 0.80 -14.00 16.50
N ALA A 301 0.90 -13.26 15.39
CA ALA A 301 0.99 -13.79 14.03
C ALA A 301 2.29 -13.48 13.29
N VAL A 302 3.32 -13.07 14.01
CA VAL A 302 4.67 -12.82 13.49
C VAL A 302 5.65 -13.64 14.32
N SER A 303 6.57 -14.35 13.65
CA SER A 303 7.55 -15.17 14.35
C SER A 303 8.48 -14.31 15.21
N ALA A 304 8.98 -14.87 16.30
CA ALA A 304 9.96 -14.20 17.14
C ALA A 304 11.27 -13.94 16.36
N LEU A 305 11.59 -14.78 15.37
CA LEU A 305 12.74 -14.57 14.48
C LEU A 305 12.55 -13.31 13.61
N ASP A 306 11.36 -13.11 13.04
CA ASP A 306 11.07 -11.91 12.26
C ASP A 306 11.01 -10.67 13.16
N ALA A 307 10.44 -10.79 14.36
CA ALA A 307 10.45 -9.71 15.35
C ALA A 307 11.88 -9.29 15.73
N TRP A 308 12.81 -10.24 15.88
CA TRP A 308 14.23 -9.95 16.07
C TRP A 308 14.83 -9.21 14.87
N GLY A 309 14.57 -9.68 13.64
CA GLY A 309 15.05 -9.02 12.42
C GLY A 309 14.51 -7.60 12.23
N LEU A 310 13.31 -7.33 12.74
CA LEU A 310 12.69 -6.00 12.76
C LEU A 310 13.14 -5.11 13.94
N GLY A 311 14.02 -5.61 14.81
CA GLY A 311 14.57 -4.85 15.94
C GLY A 311 13.58 -4.66 17.10
N LEU A 312 12.59 -5.53 17.27
CA LEU A 312 11.74 -5.51 18.47
C LEU A 312 12.57 -5.92 19.71
N PRO A 313 12.17 -5.51 20.94
CA PRO A 313 13.00 -5.73 22.13
C PRO A 313 12.98 -7.17 22.65
N GLY A 314 13.89 -7.49 23.56
CA GLY A 314 13.98 -8.81 24.20
C GLY A 314 15.02 -9.77 23.61
N PHE A 315 15.72 -9.39 22.54
CA PHE A 315 16.69 -10.29 21.88
C PHE A 315 18.15 -9.93 22.12
N ALA A 316 18.46 -8.80 22.78
CA ALA A 316 19.82 -8.28 22.90
C ALA A 316 20.80 -9.26 23.58
N GLY A 317 20.34 -10.02 24.57
CA GLY A 317 21.17 -11.02 25.25
C GLY A 317 21.29 -12.35 24.53
N LEU A 318 20.48 -12.62 23.50
CA LEU A 318 20.58 -13.87 22.73
C LEU A 318 21.87 -13.95 21.90
N LYS A 319 22.49 -12.79 21.61
CA LYS A 319 23.73 -12.63 20.83
C LYS A 319 23.67 -13.31 19.45
N LEU A 320 22.51 -13.19 18.78
CA LEU A 320 22.30 -13.76 17.46
C LEU A 320 23.21 -13.09 16.42
N SER A 321 23.81 -13.89 15.56
CA SER A 321 24.60 -13.39 14.43
C SER A 321 23.67 -12.73 13.40
N SER A 322 24.11 -11.65 12.75
CA SER A 322 23.34 -10.95 11.71
C SER A 322 23.32 -11.73 10.37
N THR A 323 22.85 -12.97 10.40
CA THR A 323 22.68 -13.87 9.26
C THR A 323 21.23 -14.35 9.16
N VAL A 324 20.80 -14.73 7.95
CA VAL A 324 19.44 -15.20 7.68
C VAL A 324 19.15 -16.50 8.44
N GLY A 325 18.05 -16.53 9.18
CA GLY A 325 17.53 -17.74 9.81
C GLY A 325 16.49 -18.47 8.95
N PRO A 326 16.08 -19.69 9.34
CA PRO A 326 15.10 -20.48 8.59
C PRO A 326 13.73 -19.81 8.57
N GLY A 327 13.09 -19.75 7.40
CA GLY A 327 11.75 -19.16 7.24
C GLY A 327 11.65 -17.65 7.53
N MET A 328 12.78 -16.94 7.62
CA MET A 328 12.78 -15.51 7.91
C MET A 328 12.13 -14.71 6.76
N GLY A 329 11.15 -13.87 7.10
CA GLY A 329 10.46 -12.97 6.17
C GLY A 329 11.43 -12.00 5.50
N LEU A 330 11.17 -11.60 4.26
CA LEU A 330 12.12 -10.82 3.45
C LEU A 330 12.50 -9.49 4.12
N ASP A 331 11.54 -8.85 4.79
CA ASP A 331 11.74 -7.58 5.49
C ASP A 331 12.57 -7.67 6.77
N ALA A 332 12.57 -8.83 7.40
CA ALA A 332 13.31 -9.07 8.64
C ALA A 332 14.76 -9.50 8.36
N ARG A 333 15.08 -9.89 7.12
CA ARG A 333 16.42 -10.40 6.78
C ARG A 333 17.49 -9.30 6.93
N PRO A 334 18.65 -9.66 7.50
CA PRO A 334 19.79 -8.75 7.51
C PRO A 334 20.34 -8.57 6.10
N GLY A 335 20.78 -7.35 5.77
CA GLY A 335 21.38 -7.09 4.47
C GLY A 335 21.38 -5.60 4.11
N GLN A 336 21.95 -5.32 2.93
CA GLN A 336 21.86 -3.99 2.33
C GLN A 336 20.43 -3.76 1.85
N ARG A 337 19.82 -2.66 2.27
CA ARG A 337 18.50 -2.22 1.77
C ARG A 337 18.65 -1.44 0.46
N SER A 338 17.56 -1.27 -0.28
CA SER A 338 17.57 -0.37 -1.43
C SER A 338 17.75 1.09 -0.99
N PRO A 339 18.16 1.99 -1.91
CA PRO A 339 17.98 3.42 -1.71
C PRO A 339 16.51 3.76 -1.43
N PHE A 340 16.29 4.84 -0.68
CA PHE A 340 14.96 5.33 -0.33
C PHE A 340 14.64 6.60 -1.13
N LEU A 341 13.47 6.69 -1.74
CA LEU A 341 12.93 7.94 -2.28
C LEU A 341 11.41 8.00 -2.14
N HIS A 342 10.90 9.12 -1.63
CA HIS A 342 9.47 9.40 -1.49
C HIS A 342 9.09 10.68 -2.27
N PHE A 343 8.12 10.58 -3.17
CA PHE A 343 7.42 11.74 -3.74
C PHE A 343 6.20 12.10 -2.85
N PRO A 344 5.63 13.32 -2.95
CA PRO A 344 4.42 13.68 -2.21
C PRO A 344 3.24 12.72 -2.42
N ASP A 345 3.17 12.08 -3.59
CA ASP A 345 2.17 11.07 -3.94
C ASP A 345 2.70 9.63 -3.86
N GLY A 346 3.79 9.43 -3.11
CA GLY A 346 4.48 8.15 -2.99
C GLY A 346 4.97 7.66 -4.35
N ASN A 347 4.62 6.44 -4.75
CA ASN A 347 5.01 5.93 -6.08
C ASN A 347 3.98 6.20 -7.18
N ALA A 348 2.93 6.98 -6.94
CA ALA A 348 2.01 7.36 -8.01
C ALA A 348 2.74 8.13 -9.13
N THR A 349 3.79 8.89 -8.79
CA THR A 349 4.68 9.50 -9.79
C THR A 349 5.32 8.47 -10.74
N LEU A 350 5.68 7.27 -10.28
CA LEU A 350 6.20 6.20 -11.17
C LEU A 350 5.13 5.70 -12.14
N ALA A 351 3.90 5.48 -11.66
CA ALA A 351 2.78 5.11 -12.53
C ALA A 351 2.49 6.18 -13.57
N ARG A 352 2.50 7.45 -13.16
CA ARG A 352 2.31 8.61 -14.05
C ARG A 352 3.41 8.73 -15.09
N LEU A 353 4.66 8.44 -14.73
CA LEU A 353 5.78 8.39 -15.68
C LEU A 353 5.60 7.26 -16.70
N LEU A 354 5.18 6.06 -16.28
CA LEU A 354 4.88 4.97 -17.21
C LEU A 354 3.75 5.33 -18.18
N VAL A 355 2.64 5.89 -17.66
CA VAL A 355 1.55 6.39 -18.51
C VAL A 355 2.03 7.52 -19.43
N GLN A 356 2.88 8.42 -18.96
CA GLN A 356 3.47 9.48 -19.80
C GLN A 356 4.30 8.88 -20.94
N ARG A 357 5.07 7.82 -20.71
CA ARG A 357 5.85 7.14 -21.77
C ARG A 357 4.94 6.40 -22.74
N LEU A 358 3.87 5.78 -22.26
CA LEU A 358 2.92 5.01 -23.06
C LEU A 358 1.94 5.89 -23.86
N ILE A 359 1.38 6.91 -23.21
CA ILE A 359 0.31 7.79 -23.68
C ILE A 359 0.70 9.25 -23.35
N PRO A 360 1.71 9.83 -24.02
CA PRO A 360 2.27 11.16 -23.67
C PRO A 360 1.24 12.29 -23.67
N ARG A 361 0.19 12.12 -24.46
CA ARG A 361 -0.91 13.07 -24.59
C ARG A 361 -1.80 13.19 -23.34
N ALA A 362 -1.79 12.18 -22.46
CA ALA A 362 -2.62 12.13 -21.26
C ALA A 362 -1.91 12.69 -20.02
N VAL A 363 -0.58 12.77 -20.00
CA VAL A 363 0.17 13.28 -18.84
C VAL A 363 1.18 14.32 -19.32
N PRO A 364 0.99 15.61 -19.00
CA PRO A 364 1.89 16.66 -19.45
C PRO A 364 3.26 16.58 -18.75
N GLY A 365 4.27 17.15 -19.40
CA GLY A 365 5.66 17.15 -18.93
C GLY A 365 6.49 16.00 -19.51
N ARG A 366 7.82 16.14 -19.42
CA ARG A 366 8.78 15.10 -19.84
C ARG A 366 9.75 14.72 -18.74
N ARG A 367 10.04 15.64 -17.82
CA ARG A 367 10.91 15.41 -16.67
C ARG A 367 10.09 14.94 -15.47
N VAL A 368 10.72 14.20 -14.55
CA VAL A 368 10.08 13.66 -13.33
C VAL A 368 9.29 14.74 -12.58
N ASP A 369 9.90 15.89 -12.32
CA ASP A 369 9.27 16.98 -11.57
C ASP A 369 8.06 17.58 -12.30
N GLU A 370 8.07 17.63 -13.63
CA GLU A 370 6.95 18.11 -14.44
C GLU A 370 5.80 17.11 -14.44
N VAL A 371 6.12 15.81 -14.54
CA VAL A 371 5.14 14.73 -14.52
C VAL A 371 4.52 14.56 -13.13
N ALA A 372 5.30 14.72 -12.07
CA ALA A 372 4.82 14.70 -10.68
C ALA A 372 3.84 15.85 -10.41
N MET A 373 4.03 17.01 -11.05
CA MET A 373 3.19 18.20 -10.84
C MET A 373 2.10 18.41 -11.89
N GLY A 374 2.21 17.76 -13.04
CA GLY A 374 1.26 17.90 -14.13
C GLY A 374 -0.14 17.46 -13.73
N ARG A 375 -1.18 17.97 -14.39
CA ARG A 375 -2.53 17.42 -14.23
C ARG A 375 -2.76 16.40 -15.33
N ALA A 376 -2.99 15.14 -14.95
CA ALA A 376 -3.32 14.10 -15.93
C ALA A 376 -4.71 14.36 -16.54
N ASP A 377 -4.83 14.13 -17.85
CA ASP A 377 -6.07 14.24 -18.61
C ASP A 377 -6.61 12.84 -18.89
N TYR A 378 -7.55 12.41 -18.04
CA TYR A 378 -8.15 11.08 -18.10
C TYR A 378 -8.98 10.85 -19.36
N THR A 379 -9.45 11.92 -20.01
CA THR A 379 -10.23 11.83 -21.26
C THR A 379 -9.39 11.29 -22.42
N ARG A 380 -8.07 11.39 -22.33
CA ARG A 380 -7.12 11.04 -23.39
C ARG A 380 -6.51 9.65 -23.26
N LEU A 381 -6.84 8.94 -22.18
CA LEU A 381 -6.29 7.61 -21.87
C LEU A 381 -6.75 6.55 -22.88
N ASP A 382 -8.00 6.60 -23.32
CA ASP A 382 -8.58 5.61 -24.25
C ASP A 382 -8.81 6.16 -25.67
N GLU A 383 -8.19 7.28 -26.03
CA GLU A 383 -8.19 7.79 -27.41
C GLU A 383 -7.44 6.84 -28.37
N PRO A 384 -7.74 6.81 -29.67
CA PRO A 384 -7.00 6.00 -30.65
C PRO A 384 -5.48 6.28 -30.64
N GLY A 385 -4.65 5.23 -30.68
CA GLY A 385 -3.20 5.34 -30.64
C GLY A 385 -2.51 3.99 -30.41
N PRO A 386 -1.16 3.95 -30.35
CA PRO A 386 -0.42 2.71 -30.13
C PRO A 386 -0.67 2.11 -28.73
N ALA A 387 -0.85 2.94 -27.70
CA ALA A 387 -1.27 2.48 -26.38
C ALA A 387 -2.58 3.15 -25.97
N ARG A 388 -3.47 2.36 -25.36
CA ARG A 388 -4.76 2.80 -24.80
C ARG A 388 -4.90 2.24 -23.40
N LEU A 389 -5.44 3.05 -22.50
CA LEU A 389 -5.74 2.67 -21.12
C LEU A 389 -7.23 2.94 -20.87
N ARG A 390 -7.97 1.86 -20.65
CA ARG A 390 -9.42 1.86 -20.48
C ARG A 390 -9.76 1.50 -19.04
N LEU A 391 -10.16 2.52 -18.28
CA LEU A 391 -10.56 2.43 -16.88
C LEU A 391 -12.01 1.92 -16.75
N ASN A 392 -12.45 1.63 -15.52
CA ASN A 392 -13.79 1.11 -15.21
C ASN A 392 -14.18 -0.11 -16.06
N SER A 393 -13.19 -0.97 -16.35
CA SER A 393 -13.28 -2.10 -17.26
C SER A 393 -12.81 -3.37 -16.57
N THR A 394 -13.76 -4.10 -16.00
CA THR A 394 -13.44 -5.34 -15.27
C THR A 394 -13.36 -6.50 -16.24
N VAL A 395 -12.17 -7.06 -16.42
CA VAL A 395 -11.99 -8.29 -17.21
C VAL A 395 -12.70 -9.44 -16.50
N VAL A 396 -13.47 -10.22 -17.26
CA VAL A 396 -14.27 -11.36 -16.77
C VAL A 396 -13.94 -12.67 -17.47
N ARG A 397 -13.21 -12.63 -18.59
CA ARG A 397 -12.79 -13.81 -19.32
C ARG A 397 -11.52 -13.57 -20.13
N VAL A 398 -10.60 -14.50 -20.08
CA VAL A 398 -9.40 -14.57 -20.93
C VAL A 398 -9.24 -16.02 -21.40
N ARG A 399 -9.24 -16.23 -22.72
CA ARG A 399 -9.15 -17.57 -23.31
C ARG A 399 -8.40 -17.58 -24.62
N HIS A 400 -7.84 -18.73 -24.97
CA HIS A 400 -7.25 -18.93 -26.28
C HIS A 400 -8.33 -19.08 -27.37
N VAL A 401 -8.05 -18.57 -28.57
CA VAL A 401 -8.93 -18.71 -29.74
C VAL A 401 -8.12 -19.06 -30.99
N GLY A 402 -8.80 -19.62 -32.00
CA GLY A 402 -8.18 -19.99 -33.28
C GLY A 402 -7.07 -21.03 -33.11
N GLY A 403 -7.30 -22.08 -32.32
CA GLY A 403 -6.28 -23.10 -32.02
C GLY A 403 -5.08 -22.56 -31.24
N ALA A 404 -5.32 -21.62 -30.31
CA ALA A 404 -4.29 -20.90 -29.55
C ALA A 404 -3.37 -19.98 -30.37
N ALA A 405 -3.81 -19.55 -31.56
CA ALA A 405 -3.13 -18.53 -32.34
C ALA A 405 -3.26 -17.12 -31.75
N ALA A 406 -4.34 -16.85 -30.99
CA ALA A 406 -4.62 -15.56 -30.37
C ALA A 406 -5.35 -15.73 -29.02
N VAL A 407 -5.54 -14.62 -28.31
CA VAL A 407 -6.29 -14.53 -27.05
C VAL A 407 -7.54 -13.66 -27.27
N GLU A 408 -8.69 -14.11 -26.79
CA GLU A 408 -9.89 -13.28 -26.64
C GLU A 408 -10.00 -12.81 -25.19
N VAL A 409 -10.19 -11.50 -24.99
CA VAL A 409 -10.39 -10.89 -23.67
C VAL A 409 -11.78 -10.28 -23.62
N GLY A 410 -12.61 -10.77 -22.69
CA GLY A 410 -13.94 -10.23 -22.40
C GLY A 410 -13.90 -9.39 -21.12
N TYR A 411 -14.53 -8.22 -21.15
CA TYR A 411 -14.60 -7.30 -20.00
C TYR A 411 -15.95 -6.60 -19.92
N ALA A 412 -16.37 -6.31 -18.70
CA ALA A 412 -17.58 -5.54 -18.42
C ALA A 412 -17.23 -4.06 -18.21
N ARG A 413 -17.98 -3.18 -18.88
CA ARG A 413 -17.87 -1.73 -18.77
C ARG A 413 -19.24 -1.09 -18.95
N GLY A 414 -19.62 -0.18 -18.05
CA GLY A 414 -20.91 0.55 -18.15
C GLY A 414 -22.13 -0.38 -18.23
N GLY A 415 -22.09 -1.54 -17.58
CA GLY A 415 -23.15 -2.56 -17.64
C GLY A 415 -23.21 -3.36 -18.95
N GLN A 416 -22.26 -3.18 -19.86
CA GLN A 416 -22.15 -3.94 -21.11
C GLN A 416 -20.97 -4.90 -21.04
N LEU A 417 -21.12 -6.07 -21.66
CA LEU A 417 -20.03 -7.02 -21.89
C LEU A 417 -19.45 -6.74 -23.28
N GLU A 418 -18.16 -6.46 -23.34
CA GLU A 418 -17.41 -6.20 -24.57
C GLU A 418 -16.30 -7.25 -24.72
N ARG A 419 -15.84 -7.49 -25.94
CA ARG A 419 -14.69 -8.36 -26.22
C ARG A 419 -13.71 -7.75 -27.22
N VAL A 420 -12.44 -8.06 -27.04
CA VAL A 420 -11.31 -7.70 -27.92
C VAL A 420 -10.47 -8.94 -28.23
N ARG A 421 -9.66 -8.88 -29.29
CA ARG A 421 -8.66 -9.91 -29.59
C ARG A 421 -7.24 -9.37 -29.41
N ALA A 422 -6.32 -10.24 -29.02
CA ALA A 422 -4.90 -9.91 -28.91
C ALA A 422 -3.99 -11.06 -29.33
N GLN A 423 -2.77 -10.75 -29.77
CA GLN A 423 -1.75 -11.80 -30.00
C GLN A 423 -1.25 -12.39 -28.68
N SER A 424 -1.15 -11.59 -27.63
CA SER A 424 -0.76 -12.02 -26.29
C SER A 424 -1.53 -11.27 -25.20
N CYS A 425 -1.56 -11.84 -24.00
CA CYS A 425 -2.18 -11.24 -22.83
C CYS A 425 -1.26 -11.32 -21.61
N VAL A 426 -1.17 -10.23 -20.85
CA VAL A 426 -0.57 -10.24 -19.51
C VAL A 426 -1.66 -10.04 -18.47
N LEU A 427 -1.80 -11.00 -17.57
CA LEU A 427 -2.62 -10.91 -16.36
C LEU A 427 -1.79 -10.26 -15.24
N ALA A 428 -1.89 -8.93 -15.12
CA ALA A 428 -1.26 -8.12 -14.07
C ALA A 428 -2.23 -7.82 -12.90
N CYS A 429 -3.31 -8.59 -12.77
CA CYS A 429 -4.30 -8.52 -11.70
C CYS A 429 -3.97 -9.50 -10.55
N TRP A 430 -4.75 -9.45 -9.46
CA TRP A 430 -4.51 -10.31 -8.30
C TRP A 430 -4.53 -11.79 -8.65
N SER A 431 -3.57 -12.57 -8.13
CA SER A 431 -3.46 -14.00 -8.47
C SER A 431 -4.74 -14.78 -8.17
N SER A 432 -5.41 -14.45 -7.07
CA SER A 432 -6.64 -15.12 -6.63
C SER A 432 -7.85 -14.94 -7.56
N VAL A 433 -7.88 -13.93 -8.45
CA VAL A 433 -8.98 -13.78 -9.42
C VAL A 433 -8.74 -14.54 -10.73
N ILE A 434 -7.47 -14.83 -11.07
CA ILE A 434 -7.09 -15.43 -12.34
C ILE A 434 -7.80 -16.76 -12.65
N PRO A 435 -8.00 -17.70 -11.70
CA PRO A 435 -8.72 -18.94 -11.97
C PRO A 435 -10.14 -18.74 -12.51
N TYR A 436 -10.80 -17.64 -12.14
CA TYR A 436 -12.13 -17.29 -12.63
C TYR A 436 -12.09 -16.61 -14.01
N LEU A 437 -11.01 -15.86 -14.30
CA LEU A 437 -10.81 -15.21 -15.58
C LEU A 437 -10.41 -16.20 -16.67
N CYS A 438 -9.55 -17.18 -16.34
CA CYS A 438 -8.96 -18.12 -17.28
C CYS A 438 -9.17 -19.58 -16.81
N PRO A 439 -10.38 -20.13 -16.98
CA PRO A 439 -10.69 -21.50 -16.55
C PRO A 439 -9.93 -22.58 -17.33
N GLU A 440 -9.32 -22.24 -18.47
CA GLU A 440 -8.47 -23.13 -19.27
C GLU A 440 -7.14 -23.50 -18.58
N LEU A 441 -6.73 -22.75 -17.54
CA LEU A 441 -5.48 -23.02 -16.82
C LEU A 441 -5.48 -24.41 -16.18
N PRO A 442 -4.33 -25.12 -16.12
CA PRO A 442 -4.22 -26.39 -15.41
C PRO A 442 -4.64 -26.29 -13.94
N GLN A 443 -5.28 -27.35 -13.40
CA GLN A 443 -5.78 -27.37 -12.01
C GLN A 443 -4.70 -27.01 -10.99
N ALA A 444 -3.50 -27.60 -11.10
CA ALA A 444 -2.39 -27.32 -10.19
C ALA A 444 -1.97 -25.83 -10.20
N GLN A 445 -2.02 -25.17 -11.36
CA GLN A 445 -1.72 -23.75 -11.46
C GLN A 445 -2.83 -22.90 -10.82
N ARG A 446 -4.11 -23.28 -10.99
CA ARG A 446 -5.25 -22.62 -10.35
C ARG A 446 -5.19 -22.73 -8.83
N GLU A 447 -4.82 -23.88 -8.29
CA GLU A 447 -4.62 -24.09 -6.85
C GLU A 447 -3.47 -23.22 -6.31
N ALA A 448 -2.35 -23.17 -7.02
CA ALA A 448 -1.23 -22.31 -6.65
C ALA A 448 -1.59 -20.81 -6.67
N LEU A 449 -2.41 -20.38 -7.65
CA LEU A 449 -2.95 -19.02 -7.72
C LEU A 449 -3.90 -18.71 -6.55
N ALA A 450 -4.73 -19.68 -6.15
CA ALA A 450 -5.68 -19.55 -5.04
C ALA A 450 -5.00 -19.59 -3.66
N TYR A 451 -3.74 -20.01 -3.57
CA TYR A 451 -2.97 -19.97 -2.32
C TYR A 451 -2.82 -18.55 -1.77
N GLU A 452 -2.67 -17.59 -2.68
CA GLU A 452 -2.47 -16.18 -2.38
C GLU A 452 -3.62 -15.64 -1.51
N THR A 453 -3.29 -14.89 -0.45
CA THR A 453 -4.26 -14.24 0.42
C THR A 453 -3.81 -12.81 0.71
N LYS A 454 -4.35 -11.85 -0.04
CA LYS A 454 -4.02 -10.43 0.12
C LYS A 454 -4.14 -9.94 1.57
N VAL A 455 -3.20 -9.07 1.95
CA VAL A 455 -3.19 -8.40 3.25
C VAL A 455 -4.07 -7.14 3.20
N PRO A 456 -5.13 -7.02 4.01
CA PRO A 456 -5.96 -5.83 4.03
C PRO A 456 -5.25 -4.64 4.70
N ILE A 457 -5.30 -3.45 4.11
CA ILE A 457 -4.71 -2.22 4.66
C ILE A 457 -5.60 -1.01 4.40
N VAL A 458 -5.47 0.03 5.23
CA VAL A 458 -6.17 1.30 5.07
C VAL A 458 -5.23 2.47 5.31
N TYR A 459 -5.11 3.35 4.31
CA TYR A 459 -4.37 4.61 4.39
C TYR A 459 -5.35 5.77 4.32
N THR A 460 -5.43 6.54 5.39
CA THR A 460 -6.36 7.67 5.52
C THR A 460 -5.59 8.98 5.49
N ASN A 461 -5.86 9.81 4.50
CA ASN A 461 -5.33 11.16 4.39
C ASN A 461 -6.35 12.14 4.98
N VAL A 462 -5.96 12.87 6.02
CA VAL A 462 -6.79 13.84 6.72
C VAL A 462 -6.21 15.22 6.52
N VAL A 463 -6.94 16.11 5.84
CA VAL A 463 -6.49 17.49 5.64
C VAL A 463 -6.84 18.30 6.87
N LEU A 464 -5.82 18.78 7.56
CA LEU A 464 -5.98 19.72 8.66
C LEU A 464 -5.78 21.14 8.17
N ARG A 465 -6.57 22.05 8.72
CA ARG A 465 -6.46 23.49 8.45
C ARG A 465 -5.13 24.08 8.88
N ASN A 466 -4.60 23.56 9.99
CA ASN A 466 -3.31 23.87 10.58
C ASN A 466 -2.90 22.69 11.48
N TRP A 467 -1.66 22.70 11.97
CA TRP A 467 -1.10 21.66 12.84
C TRP A 467 -0.50 22.25 14.12
N THR A 468 -1.05 23.37 14.59
CA THR A 468 -0.64 24.03 15.84
C THR A 468 -0.78 23.12 17.05
N SER A 469 -1.81 22.24 17.08
CA SER A 469 -2.04 21.29 18.16
C SER A 469 -0.96 20.20 18.24
N PHE A 470 -0.43 19.73 17.09
CA PHE A 470 0.73 18.84 17.05
C PHE A 470 2.00 19.54 17.54
N HIS A 471 2.22 20.77 17.08
CA HIS A 471 3.37 21.59 17.51
C HIS A 471 3.36 21.88 19.01
N ALA A 472 2.19 22.23 19.58
CA ALA A 472 2.01 22.48 21.00
C ALA A 472 2.33 21.25 21.85
N LEU A 473 1.99 20.04 21.38
CA LEU A 473 2.30 18.77 22.04
C LEU A 473 3.72 18.26 21.75
N ARG A 474 4.46 18.92 20.86
CA ARG A 474 5.80 18.50 20.40
C ARG A 474 5.79 17.10 19.75
N VAL A 475 4.74 16.77 19.00
CA VAL A 475 4.57 15.47 18.34
C VAL A 475 4.44 15.62 16.84
N SER A 476 5.19 14.86 16.06
CA SER A 476 5.06 14.78 14.59
C SER A 476 4.53 13.43 14.09
N GLN A 477 4.60 12.40 14.92
CA GLN A 477 4.13 11.04 14.63
C GLN A 477 3.74 10.33 15.92
N ALA A 478 2.76 9.44 15.88
CA ALA A 478 2.31 8.67 17.04
C ALA A 478 2.00 7.22 16.68
N HIS A 479 2.57 6.28 17.45
CA HIS A 479 2.13 4.89 17.46
C HIS A 479 0.95 4.74 18.42
N CYS A 480 -0.15 4.13 17.97
CA CYS A 480 -1.41 4.09 18.72
C CYS A 480 -1.90 2.63 18.85
N PRO A 481 -1.24 1.79 19.67
CA PRO A 481 -1.36 0.33 19.56
C PRO A 481 -2.77 -0.25 19.80
N GLY A 482 -3.59 0.37 20.65
CA GLY A 482 -4.98 -0.07 20.89
C GLY A 482 -6.03 0.75 20.13
N SER A 483 -5.61 1.72 19.30
CA SER A 483 -6.52 2.62 18.60
C SER A 483 -6.99 2.06 17.25
N PHE A 484 -8.06 2.66 16.71
CA PHE A 484 -8.63 2.27 15.41
C PHE A 484 -7.63 2.45 14.25
N HIS A 485 -6.89 3.56 14.22
CA HIS A 485 -5.68 3.70 13.41
C HIS A 485 -4.45 3.52 14.29
N THR A 486 -3.53 2.63 13.91
CA THR A 486 -2.35 2.28 14.71
C THR A 486 -1.16 3.21 14.48
N SER A 487 -1.25 4.11 13.50
CA SER A 487 -0.32 5.24 13.32
C SER A 487 -1.05 6.53 12.94
N VAL A 488 -0.46 7.66 13.35
CA VAL A 488 -0.87 9.03 13.00
C VAL A 488 0.37 9.87 12.75
N ASP A 489 0.56 10.33 11.52
CA ASP A 489 1.83 10.91 11.05
C ASP A 489 1.56 12.23 10.30
N LEU A 490 2.29 13.29 10.64
CA LEU A 490 2.32 14.48 9.78
C LEU A 490 3.02 14.14 8.45
N ASP A 491 2.58 14.80 7.36
CA ASP A 491 3.17 14.62 6.03
C ASP A 491 4.71 14.73 6.03
N ILE A 492 5.36 13.96 5.18
CA ILE A 492 6.81 13.95 5.07
C ILE A 492 7.23 15.19 4.29
N PRO A 493 8.06 16.09 4.85
CA PRO A 493 8.37 17.36 4.21
C PRO A 493 9.27 17.21 2.98
N VAL A 494 8.67 16.88 1.84
CA VAL A 494 9.34 16.69 0.55
C VAL A 494 9.06 17.83 -0.43
N ARG A 495 10.08 18.19 -1.21
CA ARG A 495 10.01 19.19 -2.29
C ARG A 495 10.22 18.50 -3.64
N VAL A 496 9.30 18.71 -4.58
CA VAL A 496 9.36 18.17 -5.96
C VAL A 496 8.84 19.22 -6.92
N GLY A 497 9.62 19.60 -7.93
CA GLY A 497 9.23 20.66 -8.88
C GLY A 497 8.77 21.93 -8.16
N SER A 498 7.50 22.32 -8.38
CA SER A 498 6.85 23.47 -7.72
C SER A 498 6.19 23.13 -6.38
N TYR A 499 6.04 21.85 -6.01
CA TYR A 499 5.47 21.45 -4.71
C TYR A 499 6.38 21.84 -3.55
N ARG A 500 5.78 22.37 -2.50
CA ARG A 500 6.45 22.73 -1.25
C ARG A 500 5.67 22.14 -0.07
N PRO A 501 6.34 21.47 0.89
CA PRO A 501 5.67 20.87 2.03
C PRO A 501 5.20 21.94 3.02
N ALA A 502 4.29 21.60 3.91
CA ALA A 502 3.89 22.50 5.00
C ALA A 502 5.08 22.69 5.95
N ARG A 503 5.38 23.95 6.32
CA ARG A 503 6.56 24.27 7.15
C ARG A 503 6.22 24.98 8.45
N LYS A 504 5.16 25.78 8.46
CA LYS A 504 4.73 26.53 9.64
C LYS A 504 3.49 25.90 10.26
N PRO A 505 3.37 25.84 11.60
CA PRO A 505 2.20 25.25 12.28
C PRO A 505 0.85 25.79 11.83
N GLU A 506 0.77 27.03 11.33
CA GLU A 506 -0.45 27.70 10.89
C GLU A 506 -0.89 27.29 9.46
N GLU A 507 -0.02 26.61 8.71
CA GLU A 507 -0.31 26.16 7.35
C GLU A 507 -1.12 24.87 7.34
N PRO A 508 -1.99 24.65 6.33
CA PRO A 508 -2.70 23.39 6.18
C PRO A 508 -1.74 22.26 5.81
N ILE A 509 -2.04 21.06 6.31
CA ILE A 509 -1.19 19.87 6.15
C ILE A 509 -2.05 18.62 5.98
N VAL A 510 -1.50 17.59 5.33
CA VAL A 510 -2.07 16.23 5.33
C VAL A 510 -1.52 15.46 6.54
N VAL A 511 -2.42 14.86 7.31
CA VAL A 511 -2.07 13.85 8.32
C VAL A 511 -2.40 12.49 7.74
N HIS A 512 -1.39 11.62 7.69
CA HIS A 512 -1.55 10.24 7.28
C HIS A 512 -1.87 9.38 8.49
N MET A 513 -2.93 8.57 8.41
CA MET A 513 -3.31 7.62 9.45
C MET A 513 -3.42 6.22 8.85
N MET A 514 -2.82 5.24 9.51
CA MET A 514 -2.78 3.87 9.02
C MET A 514 -3.61 2.93 9.89
N ARG A 515 -4.33 2.00 9.27
CA ARG A 515 -4.96 0.86 9.93
C ARG A 515 -4.67 -0.41 9.16
N THR A 516 -4.38 -1.48 9.90
CA THR A 516 -4.44 -2.84 9.36
C THR A 516 -5.46 -3.65 10.16
N PRO A 517 -6.61 -3.96 9.56
CA PRO A 517 -7.58 -4.86 10.16
C PRO A 517 -7.06 -6.30 10.17
N CYS A 518 -7.08 -6.92 11.34
CA CYS A 518 -6.72 -8.31 11.55
C CYS A 518 -7.59 -8.87 12.68
N LEU A 519 -7.52 -10.19 12.91
CA LEU A 519 -8.26 -10.87 13.98
C LEU A 519 -7.26 -11.66 14.82
N PRO A 520 -6.59 -11.02 15.79
CA PRO A 520 -5.58 -11.67 16.62
C PRO A 520 -6.07 -12.99 17.24
N GLY A 521 -5.17 -13.97 17.33
CA GLY A 521 -5.45 -15.31 17.84
C GLY A 521 -5.87 -16.33 16.78
N GLN A 522 -5.88 -15.97 15.50
CA GLN A 522 -6.12 -16.89 14.37
C GLN A 522 -4.85 -17.05 13.50
N PRO A 523 -4.76 -18.08 12.64
CA PRO A 523 -3.70 -18.17 11.65
C PRO A 523 -3.63 -16.93 10.75
N ALA A 524 -2.42 -16.51 10.34
CA ALA A 524 -2.17 -15.27 9.57
C ALA A 524 -3.16 -15.04 8.41
N ARG A 525 -3.34 -16.04 7.54
CA ARG A 525 -4.24 -15.94 6.38
C ARG A 525 -5.71 -15.78 6.76
N ASP A 526 -6.14 -16.35 7.89
CA ASP A 526 -7.51 -16.20 8.38
C ASP A 526 -7.73 -14.83 9.01
N GLN A 527 -6.71 -14.28 9.69
CA GLN A 527 -6.73 -12.88 10.12
C GLN A 527 -6.93 -11.92 8.95
N HIS A 528 -6.18 -12.12 7.86
CA HIS A 528 -6.31 -11.30 6.64
C HIS A 528 -7.70 -11.42 6.01
N ARG A 529 -8.27 -12.63 5.94
CA ARG A 529 -9.63 -12.85 5.42
C ARG A 529 -10.68 -12.18 6.29
N ALA A 530 -10.54 -12.24 7.61
CA ALA A 530 -11.41 -11.54 8.56
C ALA A 530 -11.31 -10.03 8.38
N GLY A 531 -10.09 -9.48 8.36
CA GLY A 531 -9.86 -8.06 8.13
C GLY A 531 -10.40 -7.56 6.79
N ARG A 532 -10.29 -8.37 5.74
CA ARG A 532 -10.91 -8.08 4.43
C ARG A 532 -12.43 -7.94 4.53
N ARG A 533 -13.10 -8.88 5.22
CA ARG A 533 -14.56 -8.84 5.43
C ARG A 533 -14.97 -7.58 6.21
N GLU A 534 -14.20 -7.26 7.25
CA GLU A 534 -14.41 -6.05 8.05
C GLU A 534 -14.31 -4.77 7.18
N LEU A 535 -13.31 -4.65 6.30
CA LEU A 535 -13.16 -3.47 5.44
C LEU A 535 -14.29 -3.28 4.44
N PHE A 536 -14.82 -4.38 3.88
CA PHE A 536 -15.97 -4.29 2.99
C PHE A 536 -17.23 -3.82 3.74
N ALA A 537 -17.41 -4.24 4.99
CA ALA A 537 -18.54 -3.84 5.83
C ALA A 537 -18.38 -2.44 6.46
N THR A 538 -17.16 -1.90 6.52
CA THR A 538 -16.89 -0.62 7.19
C THR A 538 -17.25 0.56 6.27
N SER A 539 -18.23 1.35 6.70
CA SER A 539 -18.67 2.55 5.98
C SER A 539 -17.71 3.73 6.14
N PHE A 540 -17.80 4.68 5.21
CA PHE A 540 -17.09 5.96 5.32
C PHE A 540 -17.37 6.66 6.66
N ALA A 541 -18.64 6.69 7.08
CA ALA A 541 -19.06 7.37 8.31
C ALA A 541 -18.41 6.77 9.55
N THR A 542 -18.16 5.45 9.56
CA THR A 542 -17.39 4.80 10.62
C THR A 542 -15.94 5.24 10.61
N PHE A 543 -15.29 5.29 9.44
CA PHE A 543 -13.92 5.83 9.35
C PHE A 543 -13.84 7.29 9.79
N GLU A 544 -14.72 8.15 9.27
CA GLU A 544 -14.76 9.58 9.63
C GLU A 544 -14.93 9.77 11.14
N ARG A 545 -15.86 9.04 11.77
CA ARG A 545 -16.06 9.10 13.21
C ARG A 545 -14.80 8.72 13.97
N ASN A 546 -14.19 7.57 13.65
CA ASN A 546 -12.98 7.10 14.33
C ASN A 546 -11.80 8.06 14.16
N VAL A 547 -11.60 8.62 12.96
CA VAL A 547 -10.57 9.65 12.70
C VAL A 547 -10.79 10.85 13.61
N ARG A 548 -12.01 11.38 13.66
CA ARG A 548 -12.35 12.57 14.44
C ARG A 548 -12.20 12.32 15.94
N GLU A 549 -12.68 11.17 16.42
CA GLU A 549 -12.60 10.77 17.82
C GLU A 549 -11.14 10.58 18.25
N GLN A 550 -10.36 9.82 17.48
CA GLN A 550 -8.96 9.56 17.79
C GLN A 550 -8.13 10.85 17.81
N LEU A 551 -8.25 11.70 16.78
CA LEU A 551 -7.53 12.98 16.76
C LEU A 551 -7.99 13.93 17.88
N ALA A 552 -9.28 13.95 18.22
CA ALA A 552 -9.77 14.75 19.35
C ALA A 552 -9.22 14.28 20.69
N ARG A 553 -9.16 12.96 20.93
CA ARG A 553 -8.60 12.38 22.16
C ARG A 553 -7.09 12.63 22.27
N MET A 554 -6.38 12.56 21.15
CA MET A 554 -4.93 12.81 21.09
C MET A 554 -4.57 14.30 21.24
N LEU A 555 -5.32 15.19 20.60
CA LEU A 555 -4.91 16.59 20.36
C LEU A 555 -5.81 17.62 21.05
N GLY A 556 -6.95 17.21 21.63
CA GLY A 556 -7.96 18.12 22.15
C GLY A 556 -7.43 19.01 23.29
N ALA A 557 -6.55 18.49 24.14
CA ALA A 557 -5.93 19.24 25.22
C ALA A 557 -5.04 20.41 24.72
N SER A 558 -4.60 20.38 23.45
CA SER A 558 -3.87 21.47 22.81
C SER A 558 -4.76 22.29 21.85
N GLY A 559 -6.07 22.29 22.08
CA GLY A 559 -7.04 23.15 21.40
C GLY A 559 -7.55 22.63 20.07
N PHE A 560 -7.26 21.38 19.70
CA PHE A 560 -7.80 20.75 18.48
C PHE A 560 -9.31 20.55 18.60
N ASP A 561 -10.06 20.97 17.59
CA ASP A 561 -11.49 20.69 17.44
C ASP A 561 -11.70 20.01 16.07
N PRO A 562 -12.11 18.73 16.03
CA PRO A 562 -12.28 18.02 14.77
C PRO A 562 -13.30 18.70 13.85
N VAL A 563 -14.37 19.31 14.40
CA VAL A 563 -15.42 19.97 13.59
C VAL A 563 -14.84 21.17 12.87
N ARG A 564 -13.89 21.86 13.50
CA ARG A 564 -13.26 23.10 13.05
C ARG A 564 -12.02 22.85 12.18
N ASP A 565 -11.20 21.88 12.56
CA ASP A 565 -9.83 21.70 12.07
C ASP A 565 -9.69 20.67 10.94
N VAL A 566 -10.58 19.66 10.88
CA VAL A 566 -10.60 18.71 9.75
C VAL A 566 -11.35 19.34 8.57
N LEU A 567 -10.66 19.50 7.44
CA LEU A 567 -11.19 20.12 6.23
C LEU A 567 -11.70 19.10 5.20
N ALA A 568 -10.99 17.98 5.05
CA ALA A 568 -11.35 16.89 4.15
C ALA A 568 -10.70 15.59 4.61
N LEU A 569 -11.21 14.46 4.14
CA LEU A 569 -10.56 13.18 4.32
C LEU A 569 -10.78 12.24 3.12
N THR A 570 -9.76 11.46 2.84
CA THR A 570 -9.78 10.36 1.86
C THR A 570 -9.33 9.09 2.56
N VAL A 571 -10.18 8.06 2.56
CA VAL A 571 -9.87 6.75 3.13
C VAL A 571 -9.57 5.81 1.97
N ASN A 572 -8.30 5.52 1.74
CA ASN A 572 -7.89 4.50 0.77
C ASN A 572 -7.99 3.13 1.45
N ARG A 573 -9.14 2.47 1.30
CA ARG A 573 -9.34 1.11 1.80
C ARG A 573 -8.88 0.10 0.75
N TRP A 574 -8.03 -0.82 1.15
CA TRP A 574 -7.54 -1.90 0.30
C TRP A 574 -7.84 -3.24 0.96
N PRO A 575 -9.05 -3.81 0.75
CA PRO A 575 -9.37 -5.16 1.19
C PRO A 575 -8.43 -6.22 0.58
N HIS A 576 -7.84 -5.88 -0.57
CA HIS A 576 -6.83 -6.65 -1.28
C HIS A 576 -5.53 -5.84 -1.41
N GLY A 577 -4.88 -5.61 -0.26
CA GLY A 577 -3.74 -4.73 -0.14
C GLY A 577 -2.42 -5.33 -0.62
N TYR A 578 -1.51 -5.58 0.31
CA TYR A 578 -0.21 -6.16 0.01
C TYR A 578 -0.32 -7.59 -0.51
N ALA A 579 0.68 -7.99 -1.32
CA ALA A 579 0.92 -9.41 -1.58
C ALA A 579 1.30 -10.10 -0.26
N TYR A 580 0.76 -11.29 -0.04
CA TYR A 580 1.12 -12.10 1.12
C TYR A 580 2.60 -12.49 1.05
N GLN A 581 3.36 -12.15 2.09
CA GLN A 581 4.67 -12.74 2.33
C GLN A 581 4.51 -14.01 3.15
N TYR A 582 5.28 -15.04 2.81
CA TYR A 582 5.22 -16.30 3.54
C TYR A 582 5.66 -16.13 5.00
N ASN A 583 5.04 -16.93 5.86
CA ASN A 583 5.13 -16.85 7.31
C ASN A 583 5.58 -18.19 7.87
N SER A 584 6.70 -18.22 8.58
CA SER A 584 7.29 -19.46 9.12
C SER A 584 6.40 -20.22 10.11
N LEU A 585 5.40 -19.56 10.70
CA LEU A 585 4.47 -20.19 11.65
C LEU A 585 3.36 -21.00 10.97
N TRP A 586 3.02 -20.71 9.71
CA TRP A 586 1.89 -21.36 8.99
C TRP A 586 2.21 -21.84 7.57
N ASP A 587 3.38 -21.50 7.04
CA ASP A 587 3.83 -21.91 5.70
C ASP A 587 5.04 -22.85 5.85
N PRO A 588 4.84 -24.17 6.08
CA PRO A 588 5.93 -25.10 6.36
C PRO A 588 6.97 -25.17 5.24
N PHE A 589 6.55 -25.07 3.96
CA PHE A 589 7.48 -24.99 2.84
C PHE A 589 8.45 -23.81 2.93
N TRP A 590 8.08 -22.74 3.63
CA TRP A 590 8.94 -21.55 3.77
C TRP A 590 10.07 -21.76 4.76
N VAL A 591 9.79 -22.46 5.86
CA VAL A 591 10.77 -22.78 6.90
C VAL A 591 11.55 -24.06 6.60
N ASP A 592 10.93 -25.04 5.92
CA ASP A 592 11.49 -26.36 5.64
C ASP A 592 12.09 -26.48 4.22
N GLY A 593 12.01 -25.43 3.39
CA GLY A 593 12.69 -25.38 2.07
C GLY A 593 11.95 -26.09 0.93
N GLY A 594 10.62 -25.95 0.85
CA GLY A 594 9.77 -26.52 -0.19
C GLY A 594 9.52 -25.62 -1.41
N ALA A 595 8.78 -26.15 -2.38
CA ALA A 595 8.40 -25.41 -3.57
C ALA A 595 7.47 -24.23 -3.24
N LEU A 596 7.76 -23.06 -3.81
CA LEU A 596 7.00 -21.84 -3.54
C LEU A 596 5.72 -21.78 -4.40
N PRO A 597 4.52 -21.58 -3.80
CA PRO A 597 3.27 -21.46 -4.54
C PRO A 597 3.31 -20.39 -5.63
N CYS A 598 3.91 -19.21 -5.38
CA CYS A 598 4.01 -18.14 -6.37
C CYS A 598 4.77 -18.56 -7.64
N VAL A 599 5.74 -19.49 -7.55
CA VAL A 599 6.50 -20.00 -8.70
C VAL A 599 5.63 -20.92 -9.55
N ALA A 600 4.87 -21.82 -8.93
CA ALA A 600 3.92 -22.68 -9.64
C ALA A 600 2.77 -21.86 -10.25
N ALA A 601 2.29 -20.84 -9.54
CA ALA A 601 1.20 -19.97 -9.98
C ALA A 601 1.53 -19.16 -11.23
N ARG A 602 2.75 -18.61 -11.32
CA ARG A 602 3.13 -17.60 -12.32
C ARG A 602 3.58 -18.14 -13.68
N GLN A 603 3.50 -19.45 -13.89
CA GLN A 603 3.93 -20.07 -15.15
C GLN A 603 3.13 -19.49 -16.34
N PRO A 604 3.76 -19.29 -17.51
CA PRO A 604 3.04 -18.89 -18.70
C PRO A 604 2.11 -20.00 -19.16
N PHE A 605 0.96 -19.63 -19.73
CA PHE A 605 0.01 -20.54 -20.34
C PHE A 605 -0.23 -20.12 -21.78
N GLY A 606 0.51 -20.73 -22.71
CA GLY A 606 0.48 -20.37 -24.13
C GLY A 606 0.83 -18.88 -24.33
N ARG A 607 -0.15 -18.11 -24.78
CA ARG A 607 -0.02 -16.66 -25.07
C ARG A 607 -0.43 -15.76 -23.90
N ILE A 608 -0.60 -16.35 -22.71
CA ILE A 608 -1.00 -15.66 -21.48
C ILE A 608 0.15 -15.76 -20.46
N ALA A 609 0.61 -14.62 -19.95
CA ALA A 609 1.60 -14.57 -18.86
C ALA A 609 1.03 -13.83 -17.63
N ILE A 610 1.59 -14.08 -16.44
CA ILE A 610 1.09 -13.55 -15.17
C ILE A 610 2.16 -12.65 -14.54
N ALA A 611 1.83 -11.43 -14.13
CA ALA A 611 2.84 -10.41 -13.82
C ALA A 611 2.64 -9.61 -12.51
N ASN A 612 1.59 -9.83 -11.73
CA ASN A 612 1.36 -9.07 -10.49
C ASN A 612 2.50 -9.28 -9.45
N SER A 613 2.67 -8.38 -8.48
CA SER A 613 3.55 -8.57 -7.32
C SER A 613 3.25 -9.87 -6.55
N ASP A 614 2.02 -10.37 -6.62
CA ASP A 614 1.61 -11.68 -6.10
C ASP A 614 2.43 -12.83 -6.70
N ALA A 615 2.90 -12.71 -7.96
CA ALA A 615 3.78 -13.66 -8.62
C ALA A 615 5.20 -13.71 -7.99
N ALA A 616 5.51 -12.81 -7.07
CA ALA A 616 6.73 -12.84 -6.25
C ALA A 616 6.46 -13.15 -4.78
N ALA A 617 5.19 -13.21 -4.34
CA ALA A 617 4.81 -13.21 -2.91
C ALA A 617 5.47 -12.05 -2.13
N TYR A 618 5.55 -10.87 -2.77
CA TYR A 618 6.37 -9.77 -2.30
C TYR A 618 5.80 -8.43 -2.77
N ALA A 619 5.43 -7.56 -1.83
CA ALA A 619 4.51 -6.43 -2.06
C ALA A 619 5.17 -5.10 -2.48
N TYR A 620 6.35 -5.16 -3.09
CA TYR A 620 7.16 -3.98 -3.36
C TYR A 620 7.18 -3.59 -4.85
N THR A 621 7.61 -2.35 -5.10
CA THR A 621 7.59 -1.75 -6.45
C THR A 621 8.56 -2.46 -7.39
N ASP A 622 9.75 -2.82 -6.92
CA ASP A 622 10.73 -3.63 -7.64
C ASP A 622 10.14 -4.99 -8.04
N ALA A 623 9.46 -5.67 -7.12
CA ALA A 623 8.79 -6.93 -7.37
C ALA A 623 7.78 -6.82 -8.53
N ALA A 624 6.94 -5.78 -8.50
CA ALA A 624 5.97 -5.52 -9.56
C ALA A 624 6.65 -5.30 -10.93
N ILE A 625 7.77 -4.59 -10.96
CA ILE A 625 8.54 -4.34 -12.18
C ILE A 625 9.21 -5.62 -12.68
N ASP A 626 9.81 -6.40 -11.78
CA ASP A 626 10.50 -7.65 -12.12
C ASP A 626 9.54 -8.70 -12.68
N GLN A 627 8.36 -8.82 -12.08
CA GLN A 627 7.34 -9.75 -12.57
C GLN A 627 6.78 -9.30 -13.93
N ALA A 628 6.69 -7.99 -14.18
CA ALA A 628 6.35 -7.46 -15.50
C ALA A 628 7.42 -7.76 -16.55
N HIS A 629 8.69 -7.49 -16.24
CA HIS A 629 9.82 -7.78 -17.11
C HIS A 629 9.89 -9.28 -17.45
N ARG A 630 9.76 -10.15 -16.44
CA ARG A 630 9.71 -11.61 -16.62
C ARG A 630 8.57 -12.02 -17.55
N ALA A 631 7.34 -11.60 -17.25
CA ALA A 631 6.15 -12.02 -18.00
C ALA A 631 6.23 -11.61 -19.48
N VAL A 632 6.73 -10.41 -19.77
CA VAL A 632 6.97 -9.98 -21.16
C VAL A 632 8.04 -10.83 -21.83
N GLY A 633 9.15 -11.10 -21.13
CA GLY A 633 10.20 -11.99 -21.65
C GLY A 633 9.72 -13.41 -21.94
N GLU A 634 8.79 -13.95 -21.13
CA GLU A 634 8.14 -15.24 -21.40
C GLU A 634 7.29 -15.21 -22.67
N LEU A 635 6.48 -14.16 -22.87
CA LEU A 635 5.67 -14.00 -24.08
C LEU A 635 6.51 -13.87 -25.35
N LEU A 636 7.61 -13.12 -25.29
CA LEU A 636 8.50 -12.91 -26.44
C LEU A 636 9.29 -14.17 -26.84
N ARG A 637 9.46 -15.12 -25.91
CA ARG A 637 10.10 -16.42 -26.18
C ARG A 637 9.15 -17.43 -26.83
N HIS A 638 7.84 -17.18 -26.83
CA HIS A 638 6.88 -17.97 -27.60
C HIS A 638 6.76 -17.37 -29.01
N PRO A 639 7.41 -17.95 -30.05
CA PRO A 639 7.32 -17.40 -31.39
C PRO A 639 5.86 -17.42 -31.86
N ALA A 640 5.44 -16.33 -32.50
CA ALA A 640 4.21 -16.35 -33.26
C ALA A 640 4.33 -17.47 -34.31
N ALA A 641 3.36 -18.38 -34.36
CA ALA A 641 3.26 -19.31 -35.47
C ALA A 641 3.34 -18.49 -36.78
N PRO A 642 4.25 -18.81 -37.71
CA PRO A 642 4.38 -18.04 -38.94
C PRO A 642 3.03 -18.05 -39.65
N GLY A 643 2.48 -16.86 -39.88
CA GLY A 643 1.25 -16.69 -40.62
C GLY A 643 1.39 -17.38 -41.98
N ARG A 644 0.55 -18.37 -42.26
CA ARG A 644 0.39 -18.89 -43.62
C ARG A 644 -0.14 -17.76 -44.47
N GLY A 645 0.70 -17.19 -45.34
CA GLY A 645 0.24 -16.21 -46.30
C GLY A 645 1.35 -15.42 -46.97
N ALA A 646 2.19 -16.09 -47.77
CA ALA A 646 2.62 -15.60 -49.07
C ALA A 646 3.44 -16.69 -49.77
N SER A 647 2.83 -17.35 -50.75
CA SER A 647 3.53 -17.98 -51.86
C SER A 647 2.67 -17.73 -53.11
N PRO A 648 3.32 -17.54 -54.26
CA PRO A 648 3.03 -16.48 -55.23
C PRO A 648 1.68 -16.58 -55.95
#